data_AF-A0A1B8QFV5-F1
#
_entry.id   AF-A0A1B8QFV5-F1
#
_cell.length_a   1.000
_cell.length_b   1.000
_cell.length_c   1.000
_cell.angle_alpha   90.00
_cell.angle_beta   90.00
_cell.angle_gamma   90.00
#
_symmetry.space_group_name_H-M   'P 1'
#
loop_
_entity.id
_entity.type
_entity.pdbx_description
1 polymer ?
#
loop_
_entity_poly.entity_id
_entity_poly.type
_entity_poly.pdbx_seq_one_letter_code
_entity_poly.pdbx_strand_id
1 'polypeptide(L)'
;MLGKMLGKVIGSKNDRELKRMRKLVDKINALEPSISPLSDSDLTQKTAEFKQRHEGGEGLDALLPEAFAVCREASRRVLGMRHYDVQLIGGITLHEGKIAEMRTGEGKTLMATLAIYLNAISGKGVHVVTVNDYLAQRDAELNRPLFEFLGLTVGVIYAQQDPQEKFAAYAADITYGTNNEYGFDYLRDNMVERLEDKKQRGLNYCIIDEIDSILIDEARTPLIISGQAEDSAALYTLIDTIIPRLKRSETEEGNRENLEQDFWIDEKNRQIEISEKGYEKIERFLVEKGELSENESLYSAARLPLLAHVQAAIRAHHLFVKNIHYIVQDGEVIIVDENTGRTMPGRRWSEGLHQAVEAKEHVEIQAENQTLATTTFQNYFRLYDKLSGMTGTADTEAAEFKQTYDLDVVVIPTHKPIQRVDLNDQIFLTKMGKYQGIIREIKRIKESHAPILVGTATIEASEVLSELLTAEGIAHNVLNAKQHEREADIIAQAGSPDAVTIATNMAGRGTDIILGGNWQAELAKLDHVTDELRDAYKAEWQARNQQVLAAGGLHIIGSERHESRRIDNQLRGRAGRQGDPGESRFFLSLEDDLMRIFAGDRVVNMMRAMGLKEDEAIEHKMVSRSIENAQSKVENRDFDARKNLLKYDDVANEQRKVIYKQRDELLAQSDLQAAVEGMHTEVYNALIDQFVPPGSVDDQWDIDGLEDELEDNFRLQMPINDWLDADKRLDEVGLRDKIINAALLNYRARREQMGEDTAAYLERVFMLQSLDRHWKEHLNQMDQLRKGIHLRGYAQKNPEQEYKSESFTLFQQMLGAIKSDTVQDLSRVHIPTPEELAELERQRQEQAAAMQMHFEHQEINSLTGEVSADPDTTTDNQTRANRGGSVNYQFSAPVVLSTPGATDANHETDAVQNPYAGLPISRNAPCPCGSGLKYKQCHGKIA
;
A
#
# COMPACT_ATOMS: atom_id res chain seq x y z
N MET A 1 -26.11 29.45 -20.27
CA MET A 1 -25.96 30.90 -19.96
C MET A 1 -26.60 31.31 -18.63
N LEU A 2 -27.79 30.81 -18.26
CA LEU A 2 -28.41 31.09 -16.93
C LEU A 2 -27.52 30.72 -15.72
N GLY A 3 -26.82 29.59 -15.75
CA GLY A 3 -25.89 29.21 -14.67
C GLY A 3 -24.70 30.17 -14.47
N LYS A 4 -24.20 30.82 -15.54
CA LYS A 4 -23.13 31.82 -15.46
C LYS A 4 -23.60 33.16 -14.89
N MET A 5 -24.88 33.50 -15.04
CA MET A 5 -25.46 34.72 -14.45
C MET A 5 -25.87 34.52 -12.99
N LEU A 6 -26.45 33.37 -12.61
CA LEU A 6 -26.70 33.04 -11.20
C LEU A 6 -25.39 32.96 -10.39
N GLY A 7 -24.34 32.36 -10.95
CA GLY A 7 -23.03 32.27 -10.30
C GLY A 7 -22.38 33.63 -10.03
N LYS A 8 -22.64 34.65 -10.86
CA LYS A 8 -22.13 36.02 -10.63
C LYS A 8 -22.87 36.79 -9.53
N VAL A 9 -24.11 36.44 -9.22
CA VAL A 9 -24.95 37.14 -8.23
C VAL A 9 -24.87 36.48 -6.85
N ILE A 10 -24.81 35.15 -6.80
CA ILE A 10 -24.78 34.37 -5.55
C ILE A 10 -23.34 34.03 -5.11
N GLY A 11 -22.37 34.11 -6.04
CA GLY A 11 -21.00 33.63 -5.83
C GLY A 11 -20.89 32.11 -5.96
N SER A 12 -19.69 31.60 -6.22
CA SER A 12 -19.41 30.16 -6.21
C SER A 12 -19.49 29.58 -4.78
N LYS A 13 -19.46 28.24 -4.64
CA LYS A 13 -19.29 27.58 -3.33
C LYS A 13 -18.00 28.09 -2.65
N ASN A 14 -16.91 28.21 -3.41
CA ASN A 14 -15.63 28.71 -2.93
C ASN A 14 -15.72 30.17 -2.43
N ASP A 15 -16.38 31.07 -3.15
CA ASP A 15 -16.50 32.48 -2.74
C ASP A 15 -17.24 32.65 -1.40
N ARG A 16 -18.25 31.80 -1.16
CA ARG A 16 -19.02 31.81 0.09
C ARG A 16 -18.18 31.31 1.27
N GLU A 17 -17.39 30.25 1.07
CA GLU A 17 -16.45 29.74 2.08
C GLU A 17 -15.39 30.80 2.41
N LEU A 18 -14.75 31.40 1.40
CA LEU A 18 -13.76 32.46 1.60
C LEU A 18 -14.35 33.66 2.36
N LYS A 19 -15.60 34.05 2.06
CA LYS A 19 -16.27 35.15 2.78
C LYS A 19 -16.53 34.81 4.25
N ARG A 20 -16.84 33.54 4.57
CA ARG A 20 -17.00 33.08 5.96
C ARG A 20 -15.66 33.11 6.69
N MET A 21 -14.61 32.55 6.08
CA MET A 21 -13.27 32.48 6.67
C MET A 21 -12.66 33.88 6.87
N ARG A 22 -12.89 34.83 5.96
CA ARG A 22 -12.46 36.23 6.14
C ARG A 22 -12.98 36.86 7.42
N LYS A 23 -14.20 36.56 7.85
CA LYS A 23 -14.72 37.05 9.14
C LYS A 23 -13.95 36.49 10.34
N LEU A 24 -13.43 35.27 10.24
CA LEU A 24 -12.55 34.69 11.27
C LEU A 24 -11.17 35.33 11.22
N VAL A 25 -10.63 35.58 10.02
CA VAL A 25 -9.38 36.33 9.83
C VAL A 25 -9.46 37.72 10.47
N ASP A 26 -10.57 38.44 10.28
CA ASP A 26 -10.79 39.75 10.90
C ASP A 26 -10.73 39.66 12.44
N LYS A 27 -11.29 38.59 13.03
CA LYS A 27 -11.20 38.34 14.49
C LYS A 27 -9.76 38.06 14.94
N ILE A 28 -9.03 37.22 14.20
CA ILE A 28 -7.61 36.90 14.47
C ILE A 28 -6.76 38.18 14.40
N ASN A 29 -7.00 39.02 13.39
CA ASN A 29 -6.32 40.30 13.21
C ASN A 29 -6.64 41.27 14.36
N ALA A 30 -7.88 41.31 14.83
CA ALA A 30 -8.28 42.17 15.96
C ALA A 30 -7.59 41.81 17.30
N LEU A 31 -7.08 40.58 17.45
CA LEU A 31 -6.37 40.14 18.65
C LEU A 31 -4.88 40.54 18.67
N GLU A 32 -4.30 40.90 17.52
CA GLU A 32 -2.87 41.25 17.39
C GLU A 32 -2.41 42.33 18.38
N PRO A 33 -3.14 43.45 18.61
CA PRO A 33 -2.74 44.48 19.55
C PRO A 33 -2.70 44.02 21.01
N SER A 34 -3.47 42.97 21.36
CA SER A 34 -3.50 42.40 22.71
C SER A 34 -2.44 41.33 22.95
N ILE A 35 -2.02 40.63 21.90
CA ILE A 35 -1.07 39.51 21.97
C ILE A 35 0.37 39.98 21.72
N SER A 36 0.58 40.94 20.82
CA SER A 36 1.91 41.47 20.49
C SER A 36 2.67 42.03 21.71
N PRO A 37 2.03 42.68 22.72
CA PRO A 37 2.71 43.16 23.92
C PRO A 37 3.06 42.09 24.97
N LEU A 38 2.56 40.86 24.83
CA LEU A 38 2.80 39.79 25.81
C LEU A 38 4.29 39.46 25.90
N SER A 39 4.76 39.06 27.08
CA SER A 39 6.12 38.53 27.22
C SER A 39 6.23 37.15 26.56
N ASP A 40 7.45 36.69 26.28
CA ASP A 40 7.66 35.35 25.74
C ASP A 40 7.12 34.27 26.68
N SER A 41 7.31 34.45 27.99
CA SER A 41 6.74 33.56 29.01
C SER A 41 5.20 33.53 28.96
N ASP A 42 4.56 34.68 28.81
CA ASP A 42 3.09 34.75 28.75
C ASP A 42 2.55 34.08 27.47
N LEU A 43 3.25 34.22 26.34
CA LEU A 43 2.92 33.55 25.08
C LEU A 43 3.05 32.03 25.20
N THR A 44 4.13 31.51 25.78
CA THR A 44 4.30 30.07 26.00
C THR A 44 3.23 29.52 26.94
N GLN A 45 2.85 30.27 27.99
CA GLN A 45 1.79 29.86 28.93
C GLN A 45 0.41 29.75 28.29
N LYS A 46 0.16 30.42 27.15
CA LYS A 46 -1.11 30.29 26.43
C LYS A 46 -1.42 28.86 25.99
N THR A 47 -0.40 28.06 25.66
CA THR A 47 -0.62 26.65 25.30
C THR A 47 -1.20 25.86 26.47
N ALA A 48 -0.68 26.05 27.69
CA ALA A 48 -1.22 25.40 28.88
C ALA A 48 -2.64 25.87 29.20
N GLU A 49 -2.93 27.16 29.05
CA GLU A 49 -4.27 27.73 29.19
C GLU A 49 -5.25 27.09 28.19
N PHE A 50 -4.86 26.95 26.92
CA PHE A 50 -5.71 26.34 25.90
C PHE A 50 -5.92 24.84 26.13
N LYS A 51 -4.90 24.09 26.56
CA LYS A 51 -5.03 22.68 26.94
C LYS A 51 -6.05 22.53 28.08
N GLN A 52 -5.94 23.34 29.13
CA GLN A 52 -6.88 23.33 30.26
C GLN A 52 -8.32 23.70 29.84
N ARG A 53 -8.50 24.71 28.98
CA ARG A 53 -9.82 25.11 28.45
C ARG A 53 -10.44 24.00 27.61
N HIS A 54 -9.63 23.33 26.78
CA HIS A 54 -10.08 22.22 25.95
C HIS A 54 -10.49 21.00 26.79
N GLU A 55 -9.69 20.64 27.80
CA GLU A 55 -10.03 19.60 28.79
C GLU A 55 -11.29 19.97 29.58
N GLY A 56 -11.53 21.26 29.81
CA GLY A 56 -12.76 21.80 30.39
C GLY A 56 -13.99 21.76 29.47
N GLY A 57 -13.86 21.25 28.24
CA GLY A 57 -14.96 21.04 27.28
C GLY A 57 -15.10 22.11 26.20
N GLU A 58 -14.21 23.10 26.13
CA GLU A 58 -14.20 24.09 25.05
C GLU A 58 -13.70 23.46 23.73
N GLY A 59 -14.48 23.56 22.66
CA GLY A 59 -14.10 23.01 21.35
C GLY A 59 -12.94 23.77 20.69
N LEU A 60 -12.13 23.07 19.88
CA LEU A 60 -11.00 23.69 19.17
C LEU A 60 -11.44 24.85 18.25
N ASP A 61 -12.63 24.78 17.65
CA ASP A 61 -13.19 25.87 16.83
C ASP A 61 -13.37 27.19 17.60
N ALA A 62 -13.67 27.11 18.90
CA ALA A 62 -13.82 28.28 19.75
C ALA A 62 -12.45 28.90 20.09
N LEU A 63 -11.44 28.05 20.31
CA LEU A 63 -10.06 28.46 20.58
C LEU A 63 -9.34 29.00 19.34
N LEU A 64 -9.79 28.64 18.13
CA LEU A 64 -9.12 28.93 16.86
C LEU A 64 -8.65 30.39 16.72
N PRO A 65 -9.46 31.44 16.97
CA PRO A 65 -9.01 32.81 16.75
C PRO A 65 -7.85 33.21 17.66
N GLU A 66 -7.90 32.81 18.93
CA GLU A 66 -6.85 33.09 19.92
C GLU A 66 -5.59 32.28 19.63
N ALA A 67 -5.73 30.97 19.40
CA ALA A 67 -4.61 30.08 19.11
C ALA A 67 -3.86 30.48 17.83
N PHE A 68 -4.58 30.89 16.77
CA PHE A 68 -3.95 31.35 15.53
C PHE A 68 -3.22 32.67 15.74
N ALA A 69 -3.76 33.58 16.54
CA ALA A 69 -3.11 34.85 16.83
C ALA A 69 -1.83 34.66 17.68
N VAL A 70 -1.85 33.72 18.65
CA VAL A 70 -0.68 33.31 19.43
C VAL A 70 0.39 32.66 18.54
N CYS A 71 0.02 31.67 17.72
CA CYS A 71 0.95 30.99 16.81
C CYS A 71 1.57 31.97 15.80
N ARG A 72 0.78 32.90 15.25
CA ARG A 72 1.29 33.94 14.35
C ARG A 72 2.30 34.86 15.04
N GLU A 73 2.02 35.30 16.27
CA GLU A 73 2.93 36.16 17.01
C GLU A 73 4.23 35.41 17.37
N ALA A 74 4.13 34.15 17.78
CA ALA A 74 5.29 33.30 18.03
C ALA A 74 6.15 33.11 16.77
N SER A 75 5.53 32.85 15.62
CA SER A 75 6.23 32.77 14.33
C SER A 75 6.93 34.08 13.97
N ARG A 76 6.31 35.23 14.23
CA ARG A 76 6.92 36.54 14.01
C ARG A 76 8.18 36.74 14.86
N ARG A 77 8.18 36.27 16.11
CA ARG A 77 9.31 36.39 17.05
C ARG A 77 10.43 35.41 16.75
N VAL A 78 10.08 34.14 16.53
CA VAL A 78 11.04 33.04 16.41
C VAL A 78 11.57 32.91 14.99
N LEU A 79 10.68 32.93 14.00
CA LEU A 79 11.03 32.70 12.59
C LEU A 79 11.18 34.01 11.80
N GLY A 80 10.83 35.16 12.39
CA GLY A 80 10.82 36.45 11.69
C GLY A 80 9.72 36.56 10.63
N MET A 81 8.76 35.62 10.60
CA MET A 81 7.73 35.53 9.57
C MET A 81 6.34 35.71 10.19
N ARG A 82 5.62 36.75 9.76
CA ARG A 82 4.21 36.97 10.13
C ARG A 82 3.32 36.32 9.08
N HIS A 83 2.38 35.47 9.50
CA HIS A 83 1.40 34.89 8.58
C HIS A 83 0.57 35.96 7.86
N TYR A 84 0.39 35.78 6.55
CA TYR A 84 -0.52 36.58 5.73
C TYR A 84 -1.98 36.15 5.92
N ASP A 85 -2.92 37.04 5.60
CA ASP A 85 -4.36 36.74 5.69
C ASP A 85 -4.76 35.51 4.86
N VAL A 86 -4.14 35.32 3.69
CA VAL A 86 -4.37 34.13 2.84
C VAL A 86 -3.86 32.85 3.48
N GLN A 87 -2.78 32.92 4.27
CA GLN A 87 -2.27 31.79 5.05
C GLN A 87 -3.18 31.50 6.25
N LEU A 88 -3.76 32.52 6.89
CA LEU A 88 -4.77 32.31 7.93
C LEU A 88 -6.00 31.56 7.37
N ILE A 89 -6.47 31.92 6.16
CA ILE A 89 -7.52 31.19 5.45
C ILE A 89 -7.10 29.73 5.20
N GLY A 90 -5.85 29.50 4.77
CA GLY A 90 -5.30 28.16 4.61
C GLY A 90 -5.31 27.35 5.90
N GLY A 91 -4.84 27.93 7.01
CA GLY A 91 -4.85 27.27 8.31
C GLY A 91 -6.26 26.90 8.77
N ILE A 92 -7.24 27.79 8.57
CA ILE A 92 -8.66 27.51 8.86
C ILE A 92 -9.15 26.34 7.99
N THR A 93 -8.82 26.37 6.70
CA THR A 93 -9.20 25.31 5.74
C THR A 93 -8.67 23.95 6.18
N LEU A 94 -7.40 23.87 6.56
CA LEU A 94 -6.80 22.64 7.06
C LEU A 94 -7.48 22.16 8.35
N HIS A 95 -7.70 23.06 9.32
CA HIS A 95 -8.35 22.70 10.58
C HIS A 95 -9.75 22.12 10.38
N GLU A 96 -10.50 22.60 9.39
CA GLU A 96 -11.84 22.13 9.04
C GLU A 96 -11.86 20.79 8.29
N GLY A 97 -10.72 20.14 8.08
CA GLY A 97 -10.65 18.85 7.38
C GLY A 97 -10.86 18.99 5.87
N LYS A 98 -10.31 20.06 5.26
CA LYS A 98 -10.44 20.37 3.83
C LYS A 98 -9.07 20.47 3.16
N ILE A 99 -9.08 20.56 1.84
CA ILE A 99 -7.87 20.76 1.04
C ILE A 99 -7.66 22.25 0.76
N ALA A 100 -6.52 22.78 1.21
CA ALA A 100 -6.08 24.13 0.93
C ALA A 100 -5.29 24.17 -0.39
N GLU A 101 -5.91 24.64 -1.49
CA GLU A 101 -5.16 24.92 -2.71
C GLU A 101 -4.49 26.29 -2.61
N MET A 102 -3.17 26.29 -2.38
CA MET A 102 -2.31 27.48 -2.35
C MET A 102 -1.16 27.31 -3.33
N ARG A 103 -1.00 28.29 -4.23
CA ARG A 103 0.07 28.29 -5.23
C ARG A 103 1.45 28.18 -4.56
N THR A 104 2.40 27.63 -5.30
CA THR A 104 3.78 27.47 -4.80
C THR A 104 4.40 28.83 -4.48
N GLY A 105 5.16 28.92 -3.39
CA GLY A 105 5.70 30.19 -2.89
C GLY A 105 4.74 31.03 -2.03
N GLU A 106 3.49 30.59 -1.79
CA GLU A 106 2.58 31.25 -0.84
C GLU A 106 2.84 30.87 0.63
N GLY A 107 3.86 30.05 0.90
CA GLY A 107 4.27 29.65 2.25
C GLY A 107 3.39 28.55 2.86
N LYS A 108 3.21 27.42 2.16
CA LYS A 108 2.40 26.27 2.60
C LYS A 108 2.88 25.69 3.94
N THR A 109 4.18 25.44 4.08
CA THR A 109 4.78 24.93 5.33
C THR A 109 4.48 25.86 6.51
N LEU A 110 4.66 27.17 6.35
CA LEU A 110 4.35 28.14 7.40
C LEU A 110 2.84 28.19 7.69
N MET A 111 1.98 28.16 6.67
CA MET A 111 0.53 28.14 6.81
C MET A 111 0.05 26.93 7.64
N ALA A 112 0.61 25.75 7.41
CA ALA A 112 0.25 24.52 8.11
C ALA A 112 0.47 24.61 9.63
N THR A 113 1.48 25.35 10.09
CA THR A 113 1.78 25.51 11.53
C THR A 113 0.59 25.98 12.36
N LEU A 114 -0.32 26.76 11.78
CA LEU A 114 -1.54 27.25 12.45
C LEU A 114 -2.48 26.09 12.81
N ALA A 115 -2.78 25.23 11.83
CA ALA A 115 -3.65 24.08 12.02
C ALA A 115 -2.97 23.00 12.86
N ILE A 116 -1.67 22.79 12.68
CA ILE A 116 -0.87 21.86 13.48
C ILE A 116 -0.94 22.27 14.96
N TYR A 117 -0.61 23.52 15.28
CA TYR A 117 -0.63 24.04 16.65
C TYR A 117 -2.01 23.88 17.30
N LEU A 118 -3.07 24.33 16.61
CA LEU A 118 -4.44 24.26 17.16
C LEU A 118 -4.87 22.82 17.47
N ASN A 119 -4.56 21.86 16.60
CA ASN A 119 -4.95 20.48 16.81
C ASN A 119 -4.05 19.73 17.80
N ALA A 120 -2.78 20.14 17.92
CA ALA A 120 -1.86 19.61 18.93
C ALA A 120 -2.27 19.95 20.37
N ILE A 121 -3.07 21.01 20.58
CA ILE A 121 -3.68 21.34 21.89
C ILE A 121 -4.50 20.16 22.44
N SER A 122 -5.06 19.29 21.58
CA SER A 122 -5.81 18.11 22.05
C SER A 122 -4.96 17.05 22.77
N GLY A 123 -3.62 17.08 22.63
CA GLY A 123 -2.71 16.07 23.18
C GLY A 123 -2.80 14.68 22.53
N LYS A 124 -3.70 14.49 21.55
CA LYS A 124 -3.89 13.21 20.84
C LYS A 124 -2.94 12.98 19.68
N GLY A 125 -2.22 14.03 19.27
CA GLY A 125 -1.25 13.97 18.19
C GLY A 125 -1.69 14.53 16.85
N VAL A 126 -0.70 15.01 16.10
CA VAL A 126 -0.85 15.47 14.72
C VAL A 126 0.22 14.82 13.86
N HIS A 127 -0.21 14.11 12.80
CA HIS A 127 0.70 13.58 11.78
C HIS A 127 0.77 14.55 10.61
N VAL A 128 1.99 14.91 10.22
CA VAL A 128 2.28 15.71 9.04
C VAL A 128 2.99 14.83 8.03
N VAL A 129 2.38 14.66 6.87
CA VAL A 129 2.86 13.78 5.81
C VAL A 129 3.50 14.60 4.70
N THR A 130 4.72 14.24 4.33
CA THR A 130 5.45 14.79 3.18
C THR A 130 5.75 13.69 2.15
N VAL A 131 6.26 14.11 0.99
CA VAL A 131 6.54 13.21 -0.15
C VAL A 131 7.80 12.36 0.07
N ASN A 132 8.77 12.84 0.86
CA ASN A 132 10.00 12.12 1.15
C ASN A 132 10.57 12.48 2.54
N ASP A 133 11.49 11.64 3.02
CA ASP A 133 12.10 11.75 4.35
C ASP A 133 12.89 13.05 4.52
N TYR A 134 13.58 13.52 3.48
CA TYR A 134 14.31 14.79 3.51
C TYR A 134 13.37 15.97 3.81
N LEU A 135 12.22 16.05 3.14
CA LEU A 135 11.23 17.09 3.38
C LEU A 135 10.60 16.96 4.78
N ALA A 136 10.33 15.73 5.24
CA ALA A 136 9.81 15.49 6.59
C ALA A 136 10.78 16.05 7.65
N GLN A 137 12.05 15.69 7.55
CA GLN A 137 13.10 16.12 8.47
C GLN A 137 13.32 17.64 8.38
N ARG A 138 13.45 18.18 7.17
CA ARG A 138 13.65 19.62 6.96
C ARG A 138 12.50 20.44 7.55
N ASP A 139 11.26 20.07 7.27
CA ASP A 139 10.10 20.84 7.72
C ASP A 139 9.86 20.69 9.23
N ALA A 140 10.20 19.53 9.80
CA ALA A 140 10.22 19.35 11.25
C ALA A 140 11.25 20.27 11.90
N GLU A 141 12.50 20.27 11.43
CA GLU A 141 13.56 21.11 12.00
C GLU A 141 13.32 22.61 11.77
N LEU A 142 12.76 22.99 10.62
CA LEU A 142 12.39 24.37 10.34
C LEU A 142 11.32 24.89 11.31
N ASN A 143 10.33 24.05 11.66
CA ASN A 143 9.24 24.46 12.56
C ASN A 143 9.48 24.12 14.03
N ARG A 144 10.48 23.29 14.35
CA ARG A 144 10.82 22.88 15.72
C ARG A 144 10.99 24.08 16.66
N PRO A 145 11.76 25.14 16.33
CA PRO A 145 11.91 26.30 17.22
C PRO A 145 10.57 26.97 17.55
N LEU A 146 9.63 27.03 16.59
CA LEU A 146 8.31 27.62 16.79
C LEU A 146 7.47 26.76 17.75
N PHE A 147 7.41 25.45 17.50
CA PHE A 147 6.60 24.55 18.32
C PHE A 147 7.17 24.38 19.73
N GLU A 148 8.48 24.28 19.88
CA GLU A 148 9.14 24.19 21.19
C GLU A 148 8.98 25.50 21.98
N PHE A 149 9.04 26.67 21.32
CA PHE A 149 8.71 27.96 21.95
C PHE A 149 7.27 27.98 22.49
N LEU A 150 6.34 27.34 21.78
CA LEU A 150 4.95 27.17 22.20
C LEU A 150 4.73 26.00 23.17
N GLY A 151 5.79 25.31 23.60
CA GLY A 151 5.71 24.20 24.56
C GLY A 151 5.19 22.88 23.98
N LEU A 152 5.36 22.65 22.68
CA LEU A 152 5.03 21.40 21.99
C LEU A 152 6.29 20.66 21.56
N THR A 153 6.18 19.33 21.50
CA THR A 153 7.25 18.42 21.07
C THR A 153 7.08 18.01 19.61
N VAL A 154 8.21 17.85 18.90
CA VAL A 154 8.24 17.49 17.46
C VAL A 154 9.10 16.25 17.25
N GLY A 155 8.49 15.20 16.68
CA GLY A 155 9.14 13.96 16.27
C GLY A 155 9.23 13.83 14.75
N VAL A 156 10.18 13.04 14.26
CA VAL A 156 10.36 12.72 12.84
C VAL A 156 10.52 11.21 12.69
N ILE A 157 9.80 10.63 11.73
CA ILE A 157 9.96 9.23 11.33
C ILE A 157 10.57 9.14 9.93
N TYR A 158 11.47 8.18 9.75
CA TYR A 158 12.16 7.90 8.49
C TYR A 158 12.49 6.41 8.36
N ALA A 159 12.87 6.00 7.15
CA ALA A 159 13.16 4.60 6.86
C ALA A 159 14.35 4.06 7.66
N GLN A 160 14.23 2.82 8.14
CA GLN A 160 15.28 2.12 8.92
C GLN A 160 15.68 2.79 10.26
N GLN A 161 14.82 3.66 10.79
CA GLN A 161 15.00 4.25 12.12
C GLN A 161 14.97 3.19 13.23
N ASP A 162 15.73 3.43 14.30
CA ASP A 162 15.73 2.58 15.48
C ASP A 162 14.31 2.49 16.10
N PRO A 163 13.84 1.31 16.53
CA PRO A 163 12.49 1.16 17.09
C PRO A 163 12.19 2.07 18.29
N GLN A 164 13.14 2.31 19.19
CA GLN A 164 12.92 3.14 20.38
C GLN A 164 12.82 4.62 20.00
N GLU A 165 13.68 5.07 19.07
CA GLU A 165 13.64 6.41 18.53
C GLU A 165 12.30 6.68 17.82
N LYS A 166 11.85 5.71 17.02
CA LYS A 166 10.57 5.80 16.31
C LYS A 166 9.37 5.85 17.25
N PHE A 167 9.40 5.08 18.34
CA PHE A 167 8.39 5.15 19.40
C PHE A 167 8.32 6.55 20.02
N ALA A 168 9.48 7.13 20.37
CA ALA A 168 9.54 8.49 20.91
C ALA A 168 9.02 9.54 19.91
N ALA A 169 9.28 9.37 18.61
CA ALA A 169 8.79 10.26 17.57
C ALA A 169 7.25 10.26 17.45
N TYR A 170 6.59 9.11 17.60
CA TYR A 170 5.12 9.02 17.63
C TYR A 170 4.50 9.56 18.92
N ALA A 171 5.23 9.51 20.03
CA ALA A 171 4.79 10.04 21.32
C ALA A 171 4.78 11.59 21.39
N ALA A 172 5.56 12.27 20.54
CA ALA A 172 5.61 13.72 20.45
C ALA A 172 4.24 14.35 20.12
N ASP A 173 3.96 15.62 20.42
CA ASP A 173 2.68 16.28 20.08
C ASP A 173 2.46 16.32 18.54
N ILE A 174 3.55 16.44 17.79
CA ILE A 174 3.57 16.55 16.32
C ILE A 174 4.59 15.55 15.77
N THR A 175 4.21 14.76 14.78
CA THR A 175 5.09 13.80 14.10
C THR A 175 5.13 14.14 12.61
N TYR A 176 6.34 14.28 12.05
CA TYR A 176 6.56 14.44 10.61
C TYR A 176 7.04 13.11 10.02
N GLY A 177 6.59 12.77 8.81
CA GLY A 177 7.01 11.54 8.15
C GLY A 177 6.47 11.42 6.72
N THR A 178 6.76 10.30 6.07
CA THR A 178 6.21 9.99 4.74
C THR A 178 5.00 9.08 4.84
N ASN A 179 4.16 9.13 3.80
CA ASN A 179 3.01 8.24 3.65
C ASN A 179 3.42 6.75 3.76
N ASN A 180 4.56 6.39 3.18
CA ASN A 180 5.11 5.04 3.27
C ASN A 180 5.44 4.66 4.71
N GLU A 181 6.19 5.48 5.45
CA GLU A 181 6.57 5.15 6.83
C GLU A 181 5.34 5.02 7.74
N TYR A 182 4.40 5.96 7.66
CA TYR A 182 3.14 5.88 8.40
C TYR A 182 2.32 4.63 8.05
N GLY A 183 2.19 4.32 6.77
CA GLY A 183 1.41 3.17 6.33
C GLY A 183 2.07 1.83 6.69
N PHE A 184 3.38 1.71 6.54
CA PHE A 184 4.11 0.49 6.93
C PHE A 184 4.19 0.31 8.44
N ASP A 185 4.34 1.38 9.22
CA ASP A 185 4.26 1.29 10.68
C ASP A 185 2.86 0.87 11.14
N TYR A 186 1.80 1.36 10.49
CA TYR A 186 0.45 0.86 10.75
C TYR A 186 0.32 -0.64 10.45
N LEU A 187 0.84 -1.11 9.33
CA LEU A 187 0.82 -2.55 9.02
C LEU A 187 1.66 -3.37 10.02
N ARG A 188 2.85 -2.88 10.39
CA ARG A 188 3.72 -3.53 11.39
C ARG A 188 3.09 -3.57 12.78
N ASP A 189 2.45 -2.50 13.21
CA ASP A 189 1.74 -2.41 14.49
C ASP A 189 0.58 -3.40 14.57
N ASN A 190 -0.01 -3.79 13.44
CA ASN A 190 -1.04 -4.84 13.40
C ASN A 190 -0.45 -6.27 13.29
N MET A 191 0.87 -6.41 13.35
CA MET A 191 1.60 -7.69 13.35
C MET A 191 2.40 -7.92 14.65
N VAL A 192 2.38 -6.99 15.61
CA VAL A 192 3.15 -7.12 16.86
C VAL A 192 2.55 -8.15 17.82
N GLU A 193 3.38 -8.81 18.61
CA GLU A 193 2.94 -9.83 19.57
C GLU A 193 2.45 -9.24 20.90
N ARG A 194 2.89 -8.01 21.23
CA ARG A 194 2.51 -7.31 22.47
C ARG A 194 2.01 -5.91 22.16
N LEU A 195 1.03 -5.45 22.93
CA LEU A 195 0.46 -4.12 22.75
C LEU A 195 1.49 -3.00 22.94
N GLU A 196 2.47 -3.21 23.83
CA GLU A 196 3.56 -2.26 24.14
C GLU A 196 4.54 -2.07 22.97
N ASP A 197 4.60 -3.02 22.04
CA ASP A 197 5.48 -2.96 20.87
C ASP A 197 4.89 -2.10 19.73
N LYS A 198 3.61 -1.71 19.85
CA LYS A 198 2.99 -0.78 18.89
C LYS A 198 3.65 0.59 18.99
N LYS A 199 4.04 1.13 17.83
CA LYS A 199 4.73 2.42 17.75
C LYS A 199 3.74 3.58 17.61
N GLN A 200 2.73 3.41 16.77
CA GLN A 200 1.70 4.42 16.58
C GLN A 200 0.75 4.47 17.77
N ARG A 201 0.26 5.68 18.02
CA ARG A 201 -0.92 5.92 18.86
C ARG A 201 -2.17 6.10 17.97
N GLY A 202 -3.28 6.52 18.57
CA GLY A 202 -4.52 6.79 17.84
C GLY A 202 -4.36 7.76 16.65
N LEU A 203 -5.00 7.43 15.53
CA LEU A 203 -4.97 8.22 14.29
C LEU A 203 -5.92 9.43 14.37
N ASN A 204 -5.48 10.49 15.06
CA ASN A 204 -6.32 11.66 15.36
C ASN A 204 -6.44 12.67 14.21
N TYR A 205 -5.34 13.32 13.82
CA TYR A 205 -5.36 14.33 12.77
C TYR A 205 -4.17 14.18 11.83
N CYS A 206 -4.45 14.16 10.52
CA CYS A 206 -3.45 14.11 9.47
C CYS A 206 -3.52 15.34 8.56
N ILE A 207 -2.36 15.94 8.31
CA ILE A 207 -2.16 16.96 7.28
C ILE A 207 -1.21 16.40 6.23
N ILE A 208 -1.68 16.29 4.99
CA ILE A 208 -0.86 15.83 3.88
C ILE A 208 -0.38 17.03 3.07
N ASP A 209 0.93 17.31 3.09
CA ASP A 209 1.53 18.21 2.10
C ASP A 209 1.59 17.50 0.75
N GLU A 210 1.39 18.27 -0.32
CA GLU A 210 1.37 17.75 -1.68
C GLU A 210 0.35 16.61 -1.86
N ILE A 211 -0.84 16.81 -1.28
CA ILE A 211 -1.90 15.79 -1.17
C ILE A 211 -2.32 15.17 -2.51
N ASP A 212 -2.22 15.93 -3.60
CA ASP A 212 -2.49 15.45 -4.95
C ASP A 212 -1.48 14.40 -5.41
N SER A 213 -0.22 14.52 -5.04
CA SER A 213 0.73 13.45 -5.36
C SER A 213 0.55 12.22 -4.50
N ILE A 214 0.29 12.39 -3.20
CA ILE A 214 0.19 11.25 -2.30
C ILE A 214 -1.11 10.48 -2.53
N LEU A 215 -2.25 11.17 -2.59
CA LEU A 215 -3.57 10.53 -2.64
C LEU A 215 -4.09 10.25 -4.06
N ILE A 216 -3.43 10.77 -5.10
CA ILE A 216 -3.79 10.54 -6.51
C ILE A 216 -2.66 9.84 -7.27
N ASP A 217 -1.44 10.40 -7.27
CA ASP A 217 -0.33 9.83 -8.05
C ASP A 217 0.21 8.54 -7.45
N GLU A 218 0.50 8.52 -6.14
CA GLU A 218 1.09 7.37 -5.44
C GLU A 218 0.03 6.35 -5.00
N ALA A 219 -1.23 6.77 -4.90
CA ALA A 219 -2.37 5.93 -4.56
C ALA A 219 -2.77 4.92 -5.65
N ARG A 220 -1.89 4.69 -6.64
CA ARG A 220 -2.03 3.65 -7.68
C ARG A 220 -1.60 2.27 -7.20
N THR A 221 -0.66 2.21 -6.25
CA THR A 221 -0.10 0.96 -5.71
C THR A 221 -0.42 0.82 -4.23
N PRO A 222 -0.92 -0.33 -3.76
CA PRO A 222 -1.13 -0.57 -2.35
C PRO A 222 0.21 -0.75 -1.60
N LEU A 223 0.17 -0.57 -0.29
CA LEU A 223 1.24 -0.95 0.62
C LEU A 223 1.12 -2.43 0.93
N ILE A 224 2.21 -3.18 0.74
CA ILE A 224 2.23 -4.63 0.94
C ILE A 224 3.47 -5.00 1.75
N ILE A 225 3.28 -5.71 2.86
CA ILE A 225 4.33 -6.43 3.55
C ILE A 225 4.27 -7.87 3.08
N SER A 226 5.35 -8.33 2.45
CA SER A 226 5.50 -9.72 2.04
C SER A 226 6.46 -10.46 2.97
N GLY A 227 6.18 -11.74 3.19
CA GLY A 227 7.07 -12.66 3.91
C GLY A 227 7.23 -13.95 3.11
N GLN A 228 8.19 -14.77 3.51
CA GLN A 228 8.35 -16.10 2.93
C GLN A 228 7.15 -16.97 3.34
N ALA A 229 6.52 -17.59 2.35
CA ALA A 229 5.51 -18.61 2.53
C ALA A 229 6.15 -19.93 2.98
N GLU A 230 5.33 -20.83 3.53
CA GLU A 230 5.73 -22.23 3.72
C GLU A 230 5.94 -22.91 2.36
N ASP A 231 6.76 -23.97 2.35
CA ASP A 231 7.44 -24.50 1.17
C ASP A 231 6.47 -25.11 0.13
N SER A 232 6.12 -24.35 -0.92
CA SER A 232 5.32 -24.78 -2.07
C SER A 232 6.16 -25.44 -3.18
N ALA A 233 7.46 -25.66 -2.97
CA ALA A 233 8.37 -26.22 -3.97
C ALA A 233 7.91 -27.58 -4.52
N ALA A 234 7.33 -28.43 -3.66
CA ALA A 234 6.78 -29.73 -4.06
C ALA A 234 5.65 -29.59 -5.09
N LEU A 235 4.77 -28.60 -4.91
CA LEU A 235 3.63 -28.36 -5.78
C LEU A 235 4.07 -27.82 -7.15
N TYR A 236 5.01 -26.88 -7.19
CA TYR A 236 5.58 -26.40 -8.47
C TYR A 236 6.24 -27.53 -9.24
N THR A 237 7.00 -28.38 -8.54
CA THR A 237 7.64 -29.55 -9.15
C THR A 237 6.60 -30.50 -9.72
N LEU A 238 5.49 -30.74 -9.00
CA LEU A 238 4.40 -31.60 -9.47
C LEU A 238 3.71 -31.01 -10.71
N ILE A 239 3.37 -29.72 -10.68
CA ILE A 239 2.67 -29.02 -11.77
C ILE A 239 3.54 -28.93 -13.02
N ASP A 240 4.85 -28.73 -12.86
CA ASP A 240 5.79 -28.73 -13.99
C ASP A 240 5.69 -30.03 -14.82
N THR A 241 5.40 -31.17 -14.19
CA THR A 241 5.28 -32.46 -14.89
C THR A 241 4.08 -32.59 -15.84
N ILE A 242 3.01 -31.81 -15.65
CA ILE A 242 1.83 -31.85 -16.54
C ILE A 242 1.98 -30.93 -17.74
N ILE A 243 2.78 -29.86 -17.66
CA ILE A 243 2.90 -28.84 -18.71
C ILE A 243 3.36 -29.41 -20.06
N PRO A 244 4.38 -30.29 -20.15
CA PRO A 244 4.79 -30.90 -21.42
C PRO A 244 3.71 -31.77 -22.08
N ARG A 245 2.69 -32.18 -21.32
CA ARG A 245 1.57 -32.98 -21.83
C ARG A 245 0.48 -32.10 -22.43
N LEU A 246 0.45 -30.79 -22.15
CA LEU A 246 -0.52 -29.85 -22.68
C LEU A 246 -0.13 -29.42 -24.10
N LYS A 247 -1.12 -29.36 -25.01
CA LYS A 247 -0.92 -28.96 -26.40
C LYS A 247 -1.38 -27.52 -26.64
N ARG A 248 -0.47 -26.70 -27.18
CA ARG A 248 -0.73 -25.32 -27.59
C ARG A 248 -1.50 -25.27 -28.91
N SER A 249 -2.46 -24.34 -29.03
CA SER A 249 -3.13 -24.03 -30.30
C SER A 249 -2.30 -23.11 -31.22
N GLU A 250 -2.36 -23.34 -32.54
CA GLU A 250 -1.61 -22.60 -33.57
C GLU A 250 -2.31 -21.32 -34.04
N THR A 251 -3.62 -21.16 -33.86
CA THR A 251 -4.38 -19.97 -34.32
C THR A 251 -5.34 -19.44 -33.26
N GLU A 252 -5.43 -18.10 -33.17
CA GLU A 252 -6.32 -17.38 -32.24
C GLU A 252 -7.81 -17.56 -32.61
N GLU A 253 -8.10 -17.65 -33.91
CA GLU A 253 -9.47 -17.78 -34.45
C GLU A 253 -10.05 -19.19 -34.36
N GLY A 254 -9.22 -20.24 -34.41
CA GLY A 254 -9.67 -21.63 -34.29
C GLY A 254 -10.24 -21.98 -32.91
N ASN A 255 -9.87 -21.24 -31.87
CA ASN A 255 -10.24 -21.56 -30.49
C ASN A 255 -11.41 -20.76 -29.90
N ARG A 256 -11.83 -19.64 -30.52
CA ARG A 256 -13.16 -19.07 -30.22
C ARG A 256 -14.30 -20.05 -30.53
N GLU A 257 -14.03 -21.05 -31.37
CA GLU A 257 -14.96 -22.12 -31.75
C GLU A 257 -14.71 -23.46 -31.01
N ASN A 258 -13.82 -23.49 -30.01
CA ASN A 258 -13.55 -24.67 -29.15
C ASN A 258 -12.96 -25.89 -29.92
N LEU A 259 -12.04 -25.66 -30.87
CA LEU A 259 -11.42 -26.70 -31.69
C LEU A 259 -10.07 -27.21 -31.11
N GLU A 260 -10.17 -28.39 -30.50
CA GLU A 260 -9.14 -29.44 -30.31
C GLU A 260 -7.97 -29.29 -29.30
N GLN A 261 -7.40 -28.11 -29.03
CA GLN A 261 -6.15 -28.01 -28.22
C GLN A 261 -6.36 -27.52 -26.76
N ASP A 262 -5.34 -27.65 -25.90
CA ASP A 262 -5.45 -27.48 -24.44
C ASP A 262 -5.34 -26.01 -23.96
N PHE A 263 -4.56 -25.16 -24.64
CA PHE A 263 -4.45 -23.72 -24.31
C PHE A 263 -3.96 -22.90 -25.53
N TRP A 264 -4.08 -21.58 -25.49
CA TRP A 264 -3.52 -20.66 -26.50
C TRP A 264 -2.89 -19.40 -25.87
N ILE A 265 -2.18 -18.64 -26.70
CA ILE A 265 -1.50 -17.40 -26.32
C ILE A 265 -2.13 -16.24 -27.07
N ASP A 266 -2.62 -15.24 -26.34
CA ASP A 266 -2.98 -13.94 -26.89
C ASP A 266 -1.69 -13.12 -27.06
N GLU A 267 -1.20 -13.01 -28.30
CA GLU A 267 0.03 -12.27 -28.60
C GLU A 267 -0.11 -10.76 -28.41
N LYS A 268 -1.33 -10.22 -28.51
CA LYS A 268 -1.61 -8.80 -28.37
C LYS A 268 -1.50 -8.34 -26.92
N ASN A 269 -1.97 -9.19 -25.99
CA ASN A 269 -1.92 -8.93 -24.56
C ASN A 269 -0.80 -9.70 -23.83
N ARG A 270 -0.04 -10.56 -24.54
CA ARG A 270 0.94 -11.50 -23.99
C ARG A 270 0.36 -12.34 -22.82
N GLN A 271 -0.87 -12.81 -22.97
CA GLN A 271 -1.59 -13.61 -21.97
C GLN A 271 -1.83 -15.03 -22.44
N ILE A 272 -2.08 -15.93 -21.49
CA ILE A 272 -2.40 -17.34 -21.75
C ILE A 272 -3.83 -17.60 -21.35
N GLU A 273 -4.59 -18.24 -22.24
CA GLU A 273 -5.94 -18.72 -21.95
C GLU A 273 -5.99 -20.24 -22.11
N ILE A 274 -6.60 -20.92 -21.14
CA ILE A 274 -6.74 -22.38 -21.10
C ILE A 274 -8.13 -22.73 -21.66
N SER A 275 -8.22 -23.74 -22.52
CA SER A 275 -9.50 -24.21 -23.07
C SER A 275 -10.23 -25.13 -22.10
N GLU A 276 -11.53 -25.36 -22.28
CA GLU A 276 -12.30 -26.32 -21.44
C GLU A 276 -11.66 -27.71 -21.41
N LYS A 277 -11.13 -28.20 -22.54
CA LYS A 277 -10.40 -29.48 -22.60
C LYS A 277 -9.08 -29.44 -21.82
N GLY A 278 -8.37 -28.32 -21.89
CA GLY A 278 -7.17 -28.11 -21.08
C GLY A 278 -7.48 -28.21 -19.60
N TYR A 279 -8.57 -27.56 -19.15
CA TYR A 279 -9.04 -27.66 -17.78
C TYR A 279 -9.37 -29.10 -17.37
N GLU A 280 -10.22 -29.81 -18.14
CA GLU A 280 -10.58 -31.21 -17.83
C GLU A 280 -9.35 -32.13 -17.70
N LYS A 281 -8.33 -31.90 -18.53
CA LYS A 281 -7.09 -32.68 -18.53
C LYS A 281 -6.22 -32.37 -17.30
N ILE A 282 -6.18 -31.12 -16.88
CA ILE A 282 -5.45 -30.69 -15.69
C ILE A 282 -6.17 -31.16 -14.43
N GLU A 283 -7.49 -31.00 -14.34
CA GLU A 283 -8.31 -31.51 -13.21
C GLU A 283 -8.11 -33.02 -13.03
N ARG A 284 -8.22 -33.80 -14.12
CA ARG A 284 -8.00 -35.26 -14.06
C ARG A 284 -6.61 -35.63 -13.54
N PHE A 285 -5.58 -34.92 -14.00
CA PHE A 285 -4.22 -35.14 -13.52
C PHE A 285 -4.08 -34.83 -12.02
N LEU A 286 -4.69 -33.75 -11.55
CA LEU A 286 -4.64 -33.36 -10.14
C LEU A 286 -5.42 -34.34 -9.25
N VAL A 287 -6.55 -34.86 -9.74
CA VAL A 287 -7.30 -35.94 -9.06
C VAL A 287 -6.46 -37.22 -8.96
N GLU A 288 -5.80 -37.63 -10.06
CA GLU A 288 -4.89 -38.79 -10.05
C GLU A 288 -3.73 -38.65 -9.06
N LYS A 289 -3.35 -37.42 -8.72
CA LYS A 289 -2.27 -37.09 -7.80
C LYS A 289 -2.73 -36.80 -6.38
N GLY A 290 -4.03 -36.80 -6.11
CA GLY A 290 -4.60 -36.55 -4.78
C GLY A 290 -4.67 -35.07 -4.38
N GLU A 291 -4.40 -34.15 -5.30
CA GLU A 291 -4.42 -32.69 -5.04
C GLU A 291 -5.82 -32.07 -5.26
N LEU A 292 -6.73 -32.81 -5.89
CA LEU A 292 -8.11 -32.39 -6.17
C LEU A 292 -9.07 -33.57 -5.94
N SER A 293 -10.24 -33.33 -5.34
CA SER A 293 -11.26 -34.37 -5.14
C SER A 293 -12.07 -34.62 -6.43
N GLU A 294 -12.66 -35.80 -6.62
CA GLU A 294 -13.40 -36.16 -7.86
C GLU A 294 -14.58 -35.22 -8.19
N ASN A 295 -15.18 -34.58 -7.18
CA ASN A 295 -16.31 -33.64 -7.31
C ASN A 295 -15.92 -32.16 -7.16
N GLU A 296 -14.62 -31.87 -7.06
CA GLU A 296 -14.11 -30.52 -6.83
C GLU A 296 -13.53 -29.94 -8.13
N SER A 297 -13.88 -28.70 -8.47
CA SER A 297 -13.38 -28.03 -9.68
C SER A 297 -12.21 -27.09 -9.35
N LEU A 298 -11.28 -26.91 -10.30
CA LEU A 298 -10.22 -25.88 -10.25
C LEU A 298 -10.77 -24.45 -10.10
N TYR A 299 -12.03 -24.22 -10.45
CA TYR A 299 -12.72 -22.94 -10.30
C TYR A 299 -13.38 -22.74 -8.93
N SER A 300 -13.29 -23.71 -8.02
CA SER A 300 -13.76 -23.53 -6.66
C SER A 300 -12.88 -22.48 -5.96
N ALA A 301 -13.49 -21.64 -5.11
CA ALA A 301 -12.76 -20.58 -4.42
C ALA A 301 -11.56 -21.12 -3.60
N ALA A 302 -11.69 -22.32 -3.05
CA ALA A 302 -10.65 -23.01 -2.29
C ALA A 302 -9.46 -23.49 -3.16
N ARG A 303 -9.65 -23.70 -4.47
CA ARG A 303 -8.62 -24.23 -5.39
C ARG A 303 -8.10 -23.23 -6.41
N LEU A 304 -8.51 -21.97 -6.30
CA LEU A 304 -7.92 -20.86 -7.07
C LEU A 304 -6.38 -20.74 -6.92
N PRO A 305 -5.74 -21.05 -5.77
CA PRO A 305 -4.28 -21.04 -5.69
C PRO A 305 -3.67 -22.02 -6.67
N LEU A 306 -4.20 -23.24 -6.71
CA LEU A 306 -3.71 -24.32 -7.56
C LEU A 306 -3.83 -23.96 -9.05
N LEU A 307 -4.93 -23.31 -9.43
CA LEU A 307 -5.11 -22.78 -10.78
C LEU A 307 -4.06 -21.72 -11.14
N ALA A 308 -3.73 -20.82 -10.21
CA ALA A 308 -2.71 -19.80 -10.43
C ALA A 308 -1.32 -20.43 -10.68
N HIS A 309 -0.95 -21.46 -9.92
CA HIS A 309 0.31 -22.19 -10.13
C HIS A 309 0.36 -22.84 -11.52
N VAL A 310 -0.74 -23.46 -11.96
CA VAL A 310 -0.86 -24.03 -13.31
C VAL A 310 -0.67 -22.95 -14.37
N GLN A 311 -1.35 -21.80 -14.24
CA GLN A 311 -1.20 -20.69 -15.19
C GLN A 311 0.24 -20.14 -15.20
N ALA A 312 0.87 -19.99 -14.04
CA ALA A 312 2.27 -19.57 -13.92
C ALA A 312 3.22 -20.54 -14.62
N ALA A 313 3.00 -21.85 -14.45
CA ALA A 313 3.78 -22.90 -15.11
C ALA A 313 3.62 -22.88 -16.64
N ILE A 314 2.40 -22.74 -17.17
CA ILE A 314 2.20 -22.60 -18.63
C ILE A 314 2.90 -21.34 -19.15
N ARG A 315 2.82 -20.21 -18.41
CA ARG A 315 3.52 -18.96 -18.75
C ARG A 315 5.04 -19.15 -18.77
N ALA A 316 5.60 -19.75 -17.73
CA ALA A 316 7.03 -20.03 -17.63
C ALA A 316 7.53 -20.85 -18.82
N HIS A 317 6.78 -21.87 -19.25
CA HIS A 317 7.15 -22.71 -20.39
C HIS A 317 7.04 -22.02 -21.75
N HIS A 318 5.97 -21.26 -21.97
CA HIS A 318 5.60 -20.80 -23.32
C HIS A 318 5.86 -19.32 -23.63
N LEU A 319 5.97 -18.46 -22.60
CA LEU A 319 6.26 -17.03 -22.78
C LEU A 319 7.69 -16.67 -22.38
N PHE A 320 8.25 -17.33 -21.36
CA PHE A 320 9.55 -16.99 -20.80
C PHE A 320 10.64 -17.92 -21.34
N VAL A 321 11.42 -17.38 -22.28
CA VAL A 321 12.51 -18.07 -22.98
C VAL A 321 13.86 -17.79 -22.32
N LYS A 322 14.60 -18.86 -22.03
CA LYS A 322 15.99 -18.84 -21.54
C LYS A 322 16.91 -18.15 -22.55
N ASN A 323 17.86 -17.37 -22.05
CA ASN A 323 18.80 -16.50 -22.79
C ASN A 323 18.16 -15.29 -23.52
N ILE A 324 16.86 -15.06 -23.33
CA ILE A 324 16.18 -13.84 -23.81
C ILE A 324 15.61 -13.07 -22.63
N HIS A 325 14.76 -13.72 -21.84
CA HIS A 325 14.09 -13.10 -20.70
C HIS A 325 14.82 -13.33 -19.37
N TYR A 326 15.65 -14.39 -19.31
CA TYR A 326 16.48 -14.72 -18.15
C TYR A 326 17.63 -15.63 -18.54
N ILE A 327 18.60 -15.75 -17.64
CA ILE A 327 19.65 -16.75 -17.67
C ILE A 327 19.62 -17.56 -16.37
N VAL A 328 20.24 -18.75 -16.39
CA VAL A 328 20.48 -19.53 -15.17
C VAL A 328 21.98 -19.48 -14.91
N GLN A 329 22.37 -18.95 -13.75
CA GLN A 329 23.77 -18.80 -13.36
C GLN A 329 23.90 -19.17 -11.88
N ASP A 330 24.93 -19.96 -11.55
CA ASP A 330 25.21 -20.42 -10.17
C ASP A 330 24.03 -21.13 -9.46
N GLY A 331 23.14 -21.75 -10.24
CA GLY A 331 21.94 -22.40 -9.70
C GLY A 331 20.76 -21.47 -9.45
N GLU A 332 20.83 -20.20 -9.88
CA GLU A 332 19.76 -19.21 -9.72
C GLU A 332 19.26 -18.68 -11.07
N VAL A 333 17.98 -18.30 -11.12
CA VAL A 333 17.36 -17.64 -12.28
C VAL A 333 17.57 -16.13 -12.18
N ILE A 334 18.28 -15.55 -13.15
CA ILE A 334 18.56 -14.10 -13.20
C ILE A 334 17.82 -13.49 -14.39
N ILE A 335 16.96 -12.50 -14.12
CA ILE A 335 16.18 -11.81 -15.16
C ILE A 335 17.11 -10.98 -16.07
N VAL A 336 16.83 -10.99 -17.36
CA VAL A 336 17.51 -10.17 -18.37
C VAL A 336 16.53 -9.13 -18.90
N ASP A 337 16.98 -7.88 -18.96
CA ASP A 337 16.21 -6.78 -19.56
C ASP A 337 16.16 -6.96 -21.09
N GLU A 338 14.96 -7.10 -21.66
CA GLU A 338 14.74 -7.35 -23.10
C GLU A 338 15.32 -6.26 -24.01
N ASN A 339 15.38 -5.00 -23.53
CA ASN A 339 15.80 -3.87 -24.36
C ASN A 339 17.33 -3.67 -24.32
N THR A 340 17.95 -3.95 -23.17
CA THR A 340 19.37 -3.65 -22.94
C THR A 340 20.26 -4.89 -22.90
N GLY A 341 19.68 -6.09 -22.76
CA GLY A 341 20.41 -7.35 -22.59
C GLY A 341 21.18 -7.45 -21.27
N ARG A 342 20.95 -6.53 -20.33
CA ARG A 342 21.63 -6.52 -19.03
C ARG A 342 20.94 -7.45 -18.04
N THR A 343 21.73 -8.14 -17.23
CA THR A 343 21.25 -8.94 -16.11
C THR A 343 20.77 -8.03 -14.98
N MET A 344 19.67 -8.41 -14.33
CA MET A 344 19.05 -7.69 -13.22
C MET A 344 19.08 -8.55 -11.94
N PRO A 345 20.25 -8.69 -11.30
CA PRO A 345 20.38 -9.50 -10.09
C PRO A 345 19.50 -8.94 -8.96
N GLY A 346 18.89 -9.83 -8.17
CA GLY A 346 17.98 -9.48 -7.08
C GLY A 346 16.56 -9.13 -7.49
N ARG A 347 16.22 -9.09 -8.79
CA ARG A 347 14.84 -8.95 -9.27
C ARG A 347 14.21 -10.33 -9.50
N ARG A 348 12.95 -10.47 -9.09
CA ARG A 348 12.13 -11.66 -9.31
C ARG A 348 10.81 -11.30 -9.99
N TRP A 349 10.22 -12.25 -10.71
CA TRP A 349 8.86 -12.08 -11.20
C TRP A 349 7.85 -12.44 -10.11
N SER A 350 6.73 -11.72 -10.09
CA SER A 350 5.63 -11.96 -9.15
C SER A 350 4.73 -13.13 -9.58
N GLU A 351 3.76 -13.48 -8.73
CA GLU A 351 2.67 -14.43 -9.03
C GLU A 351 3.13 -15.88 -9.26
N GLY A 352 4.13 -16.33 -8.52
CA GLY A 352 4.65 -17.69 -8.66
C GLY A 352 5.40 -17.94 -9.98
N LEU A 353 5.52 -16.93 -10.85
CA LEU A 353 6.16 -17.08 -12.16
C LEU A 353 7.66 -17.35 -12.02
N HIS A 354 8.33 -16.73 -11.05
CA HIS A 354 9.75 -16.98 -10.83
C HIS A 354 9.99 -18.42 -10.38
N GLN A 355 9.18 -18.90 -9.43
CA GLN A 355 9.18 -20.28 -8.93
C GLN A 355 8.84 -21.28 -10.04
N ALA A 356 7.88 -20.96 -10.90
CA ALA A 356 7.55 -21.77 -12.06
C ALA A 356 8.71 -21.85 -13.08
N VAL A 357 9.47 -20.76 -13.27
CA VAL A 357 10.68 -20.78 -14.10
C VAL A 357 11.81 -21.56 -13.41
N GLU A 358 11.95 -21.45 -12.09
CA GLU A 358 12.91 -22.25 -11.32
C GLU A 358 12.60 -23.75 -11.44
N ALA A 359 11.33 -24.13 -11.31
CA ALA A 359 10.85 -25.51 -11.48
C ALA A 359 11.12 -26.04 -12.91
N LYS A 360 10.77 -25.25 -13.93
CA LYS A 360 11.01 -25.53 -15.35
C LYS A 360 12.49 -25.81 -15.65
N GLU A 361 13.38 -25.04 -15.04
CA GLU A 361 14.83 -25.14 -15.25
C GLU A 361 15.52 -26.09 -14.27
N HIS A 362 14.74 -26.76 -13.41
CA HIS A 362 15.21 -27.71 -12.41
C HIS A 362 16.29 -27.15 -11.47
N VAL A 363 16.12 -25.88 -11.08
CA VAL A 363 16.94 -25.20 -10.07
C VAL A 363 16.23 -25.19 -8.71
N GLU A 364 16.95 -24.82 -7.65
CA GLU A 364 16.38 -24.77 -6.30
C GLU A 364 15.22 -23.77 -6.28
N ILE A 365 14.02 -24.26 -6.00
CA ILE A 365 12.81 -23.43 -5.99
C ILE A 365 12.81 -22.66 -4.69
N GLN A 366 12.81 -21.34 -4.80
CA GLN A 366 12.84 -20.48 -3.64
C GLN A 366 11.40 -20.26 -3.15
N ALA A 367 11.22 -20.26 -1.82
CA ALA A 367 9.91 -20.05 -1.22
C ALA A 367 9.21 -18.81 -1.79
N GLU A 368 7.91 -18.94 -2.03
CA GLU A 368 7.10 -17.83 -2.51
C GLU A 368 7.04 -16.69 -1.50
N ASN A 369 6.84 -15.49 -2.02
CA ASN A 369 6.50 -14.36 -1.18
C ASN A 369 4.98 -14.28 -1.03
N GLN A 370 4.46 -14.46 0.17
CA GLN A 370 3.06 -14.28 0.50
C GLN A 370 2.82 -12.89 1.10
N THR A 371 1.64 -12.32 0.83
CA THR A 371 1.21 -11.08 1.48
C THR A 371 0.86 -11.35 2.94
N LEU A 372 1.61 -10.76 3.87
CA LEU A 372 1.34 -10.83 5.31
C LEU A 372 0.36 -9.74 5.76
N ALA A 373 0.52 -8.54 5.21
CA ALA A 373 -0.33 -7.40 5.50
C ALA A 373 -0.39 -6.50 4.27
N THR A 374 -1.56 -5.93 4.00
CA THR A 374 -1.74 -5.02 2.86
C THR A 374 -2.79 -3.97 3.20
N THR A 375 -2.61 -2.76 2.69
CA THR A 375 -3.62 -1.70 2.68
C THR A 375 -3.40 -0.75 1.52
N THR A 376 -4.46 -0.11 1.02
CA THR A 376 -4.31 1.04 0.13
C THR A 376 -4.07 2.32 0.94
N PHE A 377 -3.42 3.32 0.32
CA PHE A 377 -3.32 4.67 0.92
C PHE A 377 -4.70 5.26 1.16
N GLN A 378 -5.63 5.04 0.24
CA GLN A 378 -7.02 5.47 0.33
C GLN A 378 -7.63 5.04 1.67
N ASN A 379 -7.60 3.74 1.95
CA ASN A 379 -8.21 3.19 3.15
C ASN A 379 -7.40 3.48 4.42
N TYR A 380 -6.07 3.58 4.33
CA TYR A 380 -5.25 4.01 5.47
C TYR A 380 -5.60 5.43 5.92
N PHE A 381 -5.64 6.40 5.01
CA PHE A 381 -5.92 7.79 5.38
C PHE A 381 -7.38 8.03 5.80
N ARG A 382 -8.31 7.18 5.37
CA ARG A 382 -9.71 7.18 5.87
C ARG A 382 -9.85 6.76 7.34
N LEU A 383 -8.82 6.17 7.95
CA LEU A 383 -8.84 5.79 9.37
C LEU A 383 -8.66 6.98 10.32
N TYR A 384 -8.18 8.12 9.83
CA TYR A 384 -7.97 9.30 10.66
C TYR A 384 -9.30 9.96 11.03
N ASP A 385 -9.47 10.37 12.30
CA ASP A 385 -10.67 11.11 12.75
C ASP A 385 -10.85 12.41 11.95
N LYS A 386 -9.73 13.05 11.60
CA LYS A 386 -9.70 14.21 10.71
C LYS A 386 -8.55 14.13 9.71
N LEU A 387 -8.85 14.36 8.44
CA LEU A 387 -7.90 14.40 7.34
C LEU A 387 -7.96 15.76 6.65
N SER A 388 -6.81 16.32 6.31
CA SER A 388 -6.71 17.54 5.52
C SER A 388 -5.46 17.51 4.66
N GLY A 389 -5.32 18.44 3.74
CA GLY A 389 -4.08 18.55 2.97
C GLY A 389 -3.93 19.86 2.24
N MET A 390 -2.75 20.04 1.67
CA MET A 390 -2.39 21.27 0.96
C MET A 390 -1.66 20.94 -0.32
N THR A 391 -1.90 21.72 -1.37
CA THR A 391 -1.19 21.59 -2.64
C THR A 391 -1.39 22.86 -3.48
N GLY A 392 -0.63 23.01 -4.57
CA GLY A 392 -0.83 24.10 -5.54
C GLY A 392 -1.86 23.83 -6.62
N THR A 393 -2.40 22.61 -6.69
CA THR A 393 -3.14 22.12 -7.86
C THR A 393 -4.18 21.02 -7.54
N ALA A 394 -5.12 21.25 -6.61
CA ALA A 394 -6.12 20.25 -6.21
C ALA A 394 -7.48 20.38 -6.93
N ASP A 395 -7.84 21.55 -7.45
CA ASP A 395 -9.18 21.86 -7.98
C ASP A 395 -9.58 20.94 -9.14
N THR A 396 -8.62 20.47 -9.94
CA THR A 396 -8.87 19.52 -11.03
C THR A 396 -9.40 18.18 -10.52
N GLU A 397 -8.90 17.71 -9.37
CA GLU A 397 -9.25 16.42 -8.77
C GLU A 397 -10.29 16.56 -7.63
N ALA A 398 -10.92 17.73 -7.48
CA ALA A 398 -11.84 18.01 -6.37
C ALA A 398 -13.00 17.00 -6.30
N ALA A 399 -13.45 16.48 -7.45
CA ALA A 399 -14.47 15.43 -7.50
C ALA A 399 -13.98 14.09 -6.95
N GLU A 400 -12.74 13.69 -7.30
CA GLU A 400 -12.12 12.46 -6.78
C GLU A 400 -11.86 12.58 -5.27
N PHE A 401 -11.34 13.72 -4.80
CA PHE A 401 -11.14 13.96 -3.37
C PHE A 401 -12.44 13.86 -2.58
N LYS A 402 -13.53 14.45 -3.09
CA LYS A 402 -14.83 14.38 -2.42
C LYS A 402 -15.42 12.98 -2.44
N GLN A 403 -15.32 12.27 -3.58
CA GLN A 403 -15.87 10.93 -3.71
C GLN A 403 -15.11 9.90 -2.86
N THR A 404 -13.78 9.99 -2.82
CA THR A 404 -12.93 8.99 -2.17
C THR A 404 -12.69 9.31 -0.71
N TYR A 405 -12.45 10.56 -0.35
CA TYR A 405 -12.00 10.94 1.00
C TYR A 405 -12.97 11.88 1.74
N ASP A 406 -14.11 12.23 1.13
CA ASP A 406 -15.04 13.27 1.59
C ASP A 406 -14.40 14.68 1.75
N LEU A 407 -13.24 14.91 1.14
CA LEU A 407 -12.50 16.16 1.24
C LEU A 407 -12.99 17.20 0.23
N ASP A 408 -13.38 18.38 0.73
CA ASP A 408 -13.68 19.54 -0.10
C ASP A 408 -12.40 20.34 -0.41
N VAL A 409 -12.26 20.80 -1.67
CA VAL A 409 -11.15 21.67 -2.08
C VAL A 409 -11.57 23.14 -1.96
N VAL A 410 -10.74 23.94 -1.30
CA VAL A 410 -10.88 25.40 -1.19
C VAL A 410 -9.73 26.05 -1.93
N VAL A 411 -10.06 26.82 -2.98
CA VAL A 411 -9.07 27.56 -3.77
C VAL A 411 -8.80 28.90 -3.10
N ILE A 412 -7.60 29.02 -2.53
CA ILE A 412 -7.19 30.19 -1.76
C ILE A 412 -6.58 31.23 -2.71
N PRO A 413 -6.98 32.51 -2.61
CA PRO A 413 -6.40 33.56 -3.44
C PRO A 413 -4.91 33.75 -3.10
N THR A 414 -4.12 34.12 -4.11
CA THR A 414 -2.70 34.47 -3.90
C THR A 414 -2.56 35.76 -3.11
N HIS A 415 -1.47 35.90 -2.35
CA HIS A 415 -1.18 37.14 -1.62
C HIS A 415 -0.99 38.33 -2.59
N LYS A 416 -0.33 38.06 -3.72
CA LYS A 416 -0.10 39.03 -4.80
C LYS A 416 -0.60 38.50 -6.14
N PRO A 417 -1.03 39.37 -7.08
CA PRO A 417 -1.45 38.93 -8.41
C PRO A 417 -0.30 38.29 -9.19
N ILE A 418 -0.58 37.19 -9.90
CA ILE A 418 0.41 36.48 -10.73
C ILE A 418 0.73 37.33 -11.97
N GLN A 419 2.02 37.57 -12.22
CA GLN A 419 2.52 38.30 -13.40
C GLN A 419 3.13 37.38 -14.46
N ARG A 420 3.21 36.07 -14.20
CA ARG A 420 3.78 35.08 -15.14
C ARG A 420 3.03 35.06 -16.47
N VAL A 421 3.78 35.00 -17.57
CA VAL A 421 3.24 34.85 -18.92
C VAL A 421 3.40 33.40 -19.38
N ASP A 422 2.29 32.71 -19.58
CA ASP A 422 2.25 31.34 -20.11
C ASP A 422 2.09 31.38 -21.64
N LEU A 423 3.16 31.05 -22.38
CA LEU A 423 3.22 31.07 -23.84
C LEU A 423 2.61 29.79 -24.44
N ASN A 424 2.20 29.84 -25.71
CA ASN A 424 1.68 28.66 -26.40
C ASN A 424 2.78 27.60 -26.61
N ASP A 425 2.36 26.35 -26.71
CA ASP A 425 3.25 25.22 -26.97
C ASP A 425 3.84 25.31 -28.39
N GLN A 426 5.12 24.96 -28.53
CA GLN A 426 5.80 24.77 -29.80
C GLN A 426 5.87 23.28 -30.14
N ILE A 427 5.34 22.88 -31.29
CA ILE A 427 5.29 21.47 -31.72
C ILE A 427 6.22 21.25 -32.91
N PHE A 428 7.05 20.21 -32.81
CA PHE A 428 8.04 19.78 -33.79
C PHE A 428 7.69 18.40 -34.35
N LEU A 429 8.21 18.09 -35.54
CA LEU A 429 8.01 16.77 -36.14
C LEU A 429 8.80 15.67 -35.43
N THR A 430 10.06 15.94 -35.06
CA THR A 430 11.00 14.95 -34.50
C THR A 430 11.48 15.35 -33.11
N LYS A 431 11.93 14.38 -32.31
CA LYS A 431 12.53 14.65 -30.98
C LYS A 431 13.79 15.52 -31.10
N MET A 432 14.61 15.29 -32.13
CA MET A 432 15.83 16.07 -32.35
C MET A 432 15.51 17.53 -32.71
N GLY A 433 14.52 17.78 -33.58
CA GLY A 433 14.07 19.13 -33.90
C GLY A 433 13.55 19.88 -32.66
N LYS A 434 12.83 19.18 -31.79
CA LYS A 434 12.40 19.69 -30.47
C LYS A 434 13.58 20.10 -29.60
N TYR A 435 14.59 19.24 -29.41
CA TYR A 435 15.77 19.56 -28.60
C TYR A 435 16.56 20.75 -29.16
N GLN A 436 16.73 20.83 -30.48
CA GLN A 436 17.34 22.01 -31.12
C GLN A 436 16.51 23.28 -30.91
N GLY A 437 15.17 23.17 -30.92
CA GLY A 437 14.26 24.25 -30.54
C GLY A 437 14.48 24.73 -29.11
N ILE A 438 14.58 23.81 -28.16
CA ILE A 438 14.86 24.10 -26.74
C ILE A 438 16.21 24.81 -26.59
N ILE A 439 17.26 24.31 -27.25
CA ILE A 439 18.61 24.91 -27.19
C ILE A 439 18.61 26.34 -27.75
N ARG A 440 17.92 26.58 -28.88
CA ARG A 440 17.76 27.94 -29.44
C ARG A 440 17.09 28.87 -28.46
N GLU A 441 16.05 28.40 -27.78
CA GLU A 441 15.33 29.19 -26.78
C GLU A 441 16.20 29.48 -25.55
N ILE A 442 16.95 28.48 -25.05
CA ILE A 442 17.89 28.67 -23.94
C ILE A 442 18.93 29.73 -24.28
N LYS A 443 19.52 29.69 -25.48
CA LYS A 443 20.49 30.69 -25.93
C LYS A 443 19.88 32.09 -25.96
N ARG A 444 18.66 32.24 -26.50
CA ARG A 444 17.92 33.51 -26.54
C ARG A 444 17.67 34.07 -25.13
N ILE A 445 17.23 33.24 -24.19
CA ILE A 445 16.94 33.68 -22.82
C ILE A 445 18.24 34.04 -22.07
N LYS A 446 19.34 33.34 -22.32
CA LYS A 446 20.64 33.69 -21.73
C LYS A 446 21.17 35.06 -22.18
N GLU A 447 20.76 35.58 -23.34
CA GLU A 447 21.12 36.95 -23.76
C GLU A 447 20.60 38.03 -22.79
N SER A 448 19.52 37.75 -22.05
CA SER A 448 19.00 38.64 -21.00
C SER A 448 19.50 38.31 -19.59
N HIS A 449 20.39 37.31 -19.44
CA HIS A 449 20.89 36.79 -18.16
C HIS A 449 19.82 36.18 -17.23
N ALA A 450 18.65 35.81 -17.77
CA ALA A 450 17.59 35.23 -16.96
C ALA A 450 17.87 33.76 -16.58
N PRO A 451 17.47 33.31 -15.38
CA PRO A 451 17.54 31.91 -14.98
C PRO A 451 16.52 31.05 -15.73
N ILE A 452 16.90 29.80 -16.00
CA ILE A 452 16.13 28.84 -16.78
C ILE A 452 16.01 27.52 -16.01
N LEU A 453 14.77 27.02 -15.90
CA LEU A 453 14.47 25.67 -15.45
C LEU A 453 13.84 24.87 -16.59
N VAL A 454 14.49 23.78 -16.99
CA VAL A 454 13.99 22.84 -17.99
C VAL A 454 13.43 21.61 -17.30
N GLY A 455 12.15 21.31 -17.48
CA GLY A 455 11.51 20.09 -16.98
C GLY A 455 11.43 19.02 -18.07
N THR A 456 11.95 17.82 -17.79
CA THR A 456 11.82 16.64 -18.67
C THR A 456 10.94 15.57 -18.02
N ALA A 457 10.29 14.69 -18.80
CA ALA A 457 9.47 13.63 -18.22
C ALA A 457 10.30 12.43 -17.72
N THR A 458 11.43 12.12 -18.39
CA THR A 458 12.27 10.96 -18.09
C THR A 458 13.73 11.34 -17.84
N ILE A 459 14.45 10.47 -17.14
CA ILE A 459 15.91 10.60 -16.91
C ILE A 459 16.67 10.55 -18.24
N GLU A 460 16.30 9.64 -19.14
CA GLU A 460 16.90 9.54 -20.46
C GLU A 460 16.81 10.86 -21.25
N ALA A 461 15.64 11.50 -21.27
CA ALA A 461 15.47 12.79 -21.93
C ALA A 461 16.34 13.90 -21.29
N SER A 462 16.53 13.86 -19.97
CA SER A 462 17.43 14.79 -19.27
C SER A 462 18.89 14.58 -19.65
N GLU A 463 19.36 13.32 -19.71
CA GLU A 463 20.74 13.00 -20.11
C GLU A 463 21.01 13.37 -21.57
N VAL A 464 20.09 13.04 -22.49
CA VAL A 464 20.20 13.44 -23.90
C VAL A 464 20.26 14.97 -24.05
N LEU A 465 19.41 15.70 -23.34
CA LEU A 465 19.43 17.17 -23.39
C LEU A 465 20.73 17.74 -22.78
N SER A 466 21.21 17.15 -21.68
CA SER A 466 22.47 17.49 -21.02
C SER A 466 23.69 17.34 -21.95
N GLU A 467 23.77 16.22 -22.67
CA GLU A 467 24.81 15.98 -23.67
C GLU A 467 24.78 17.04 -24.78
N LEU A 468 23.59 17.36 -25.29
CA LEU A 468 23.42 18.37 -26.33
C LEU A 468 23.78 19.79 -25.84
N LEU A 469 23.40 20.15 -24.60
CA LEU A 469 23.81 21.44 -24.02
C LEU A 469 25.32 21.52 -23.78
N THR A 470 25.94 20.41 -23.38
CA THR A 470 27.40 20.31 -23.23
C THR A 470 28.11 20.52 -24.56
N ALA A 471 27.61 19.89 -25.63
CA ALA A 471 28.15 20.07 -26.99
C ALA A 471 28.07 21.53 -27.48
N GLU A 472 27.07 22.28 -27.00
CA GLU A 472 26.86 23.70 -27.29
C GLU A 472 27.55 24.66 -26.31
N GLY A 473 28.32 24.12 -25.35
CA GLY A 473 29.09 24.90 -24.37
C GLY A 473 28.23 25.60 -23.31
N ILE A 474 27.00 25.13 -23.06
CA ILE A 474 26.09 25.71 -22.07
C ILE A 474 26.29 25.01 -20.73
N ALA A 475 26.86 25.72 -19.74
CA ALA A 475 26.92 25.24 -18.37
C ALA A 475 25.52 25.06 -17.78
N HIS A 476 25.26 23.90 -17.20
CA HIS A 476 23.97 23.53 -16.62
C HIS A 476 24.13 22.49 -15.50
N ASN A 477 23.08 22.32 -14.70
CA ASN A 477 22.98 21.26 -13.70
C ASN A 477 21.84 20.30 -14.05
N VAL A 478 21.95 19.03 -13.69
CA VAL A 478 20.92 17.99 -13.92
C VAL A 478 20.47 17.41 -12.59
N LEU A 479 19.16 17.24 -12.43
CA LEU A 479 18.52 16.72 -11.23
C LEU A 479 17.68 15.50 -11.61
N ASN A 480 18.08 14.33 -11.10
CA ASN A 480 17.54 13.03 -11.52
C ASN A 480 16.75 12.33 -10.40
N ALA A 481 16.36 13.05 -9.33
CA ALA A 481 15.65 12.52 -8.16
C ALA A 481 16.37 11.38 -7.42
N LYS A 482 17.72 11.35 -7.45
CA LYS A 482 18.54 10.32 -6.79
C LYS A 482 19.16 10.80 -5.48
N GLN A 483 19.53 12.08 -5.39
CA GLN A 483 20.21 12.65 -4.22
C GLN A 483 19.47 13.90 -3.74
N HIS A 484 18.43 13.71 -2.93
CA HIS A 484 17.51 14.79 -2.56
C HIS A 484 18.17 16.01 -1.90
N GLU A 485 19.14 15.80 -1.00
CA GLU A 485 19.83 16.90 -0.31
C GLU A 485 20.67 17.75 -1.28
N ARG A 486 21.53 17.11 -2.08
CA ARG A 486 22.35 17.80 -3.09
C ARG A 486 21.51 18.47 -4.17
N GLU A 487 20.41 17.83 -4.56
CA GLU A 487 19.47 18.38 -5.54
C GLU A 487 18.74 19.62 -4.98
N ALA A 488 18.38 19.61 -3.69
CA ALA A 488 17.79 20.77 -3.03
C ALA A 488 18.74 21.96 -3.02
N ASP A 489 20.03 21.72 -2.75
CA ASP A 489 21.09 22.74 -2.82
C ASP A 489 21.20 23.38 -4.21
N ILE A 490 21.17 22.57 -5.27
CA ILE A 490 21.23 23.06 -6.66
C ILE A 490 19.97 23.87 -6.98
N ILE A 491 18.79 23.36 -6.62
CA ILE A 491 17.50 24.04 -6.88
C ILE A 491 17.39 25.36 -6.13
N ALA A 492 17.88 25.43 -4.89
CA ALA A 492 17.89 26.65 -4.11
C ALA A 492 18.69 27.77 -4.82
N GLN A 493 19.69 27.42 -5.63
CA GLN A 493 20.49 28.35 -6.41
C GLN A 493 20.03 28.51 -7.87
N ALA A 494 19.04 27.75 -8.33
CA ALA A 494 18.56 27.77 -9.72
C ALA A 494 17.96 29.12 -10.15
N GLY A 495 17.62 30.00 -9.21
CA GLY A 495 17.14 31.35 -9.47
C GLY A 495 18.25 32.39 -9.67
N SER A 496 19.52 32.00 -9.63
CA SER A 496 20.66 32.89 -9.85
C SER A 496 20.77 33.34 -11.32
N PRO A 497 21.30 34.54 -11.62
CA PRO A 497 21.57 34.96 -12.99
C PRO A 497 22.35 33.90 -13.79
N ASP A 498 21.99 33.74 -15.08
CA ASP A 498 22.61 32.78 -16.02
C ASP A 498 22.50 31.28 -15.66
N ALA A 499 21.81 30.92 -14.57
CA ALA A 499 21.64 29.53 -14.16
C ALA A 499 20.75 28.76 -15.13
N VAL A 500 21.22 27.59 -15.57
CA VAL A 500 20.43 26.62 -16.34
C VAL A 500 20.35 25.33 -15.55
N THR A 501 19.13 24.92 -15.22
CA THR A 501 18.88 23.70 -14.45
C THR A 501 17.92 22.80 -15.20
N ILE A 502 18.29 21.54 -15.38
CA ILE A 502 17.42 20.48 -15.91
C ILE A 502 16.89 19.67 -14.72
N ALA A 503 15.57 19.47 -14.66
CA ALA A 503 14.91 18.68 -13.65
C ALA A 503 14.05 17.58 -14.30
N THR A 504 14.30 16.32 -13.93
CA THR A 504 13.45 15.20 -14.33
C THR A 504 12.19 15.18 -13.47
N ASN A 505 11.02 15.24 -14.10
CA ASN A 505 9.70 15.12 -13.49
C ASN A 505 9.56 16.05 -12.27
N MET A 506 9.51 15.48 -11.06
CA MET A 506 9.37 16.21 -9.79
C MET A 506 10.70 16.44 -9.06
N ALA A 507 11.86 16.28 -9.69
CA ALA A 507 13.15 16.56 -9.06
C ALA A 507 13.19 18.01 -8.52
N GLY A 508 13.74 18.21 -7.33
CA GLY A 508 13.70 19.52 -6.67
C GLY A 508 12.37 19.91 -6.03
N ARG A 509 11.45 18.96 -5.83
CA ARG A 509 10.18 19.23 -5.16
C ARG A 509 10.36 19.66 -3.71
N GLY A 510 9.45 20.51 -3.23
CA GLY A 510 9.47 21.05 -1.88
C GLY A 510 10.50 22.16 -1.65
N THR A 511 11.44 22.39 -2.57
CA THR A 511 12.41 23.49 -2.45
C THR A 511 11.98 24.70 -3.28
N ASP A 512 12.05 25.88 -2.66
CA ASP A 512 11.67 27.14 -3.30
C ASP A 512 12.84 27.71 -4.11
N ILE A 513 12.57 28.11 -5.36
CA ILE A 513 13.52 28.80 -6.23
C ILE A 513 13.40 30.30 -5.95
N ILE A 514 14.37 30.85 -5.23
CA ILE A 514 14.44 32.27 -4.90
C ILE A 514 15.19 32.99 -6.02
N LEU A 515 14.58 34.03 -6.61
CA LEU A 515 15.23 34.84 -7.64
C LEU A 515 16.47 35.54 -7.06
N GLY A 516 17.60 35.45 -7.76
CA GLY A 516 18.91 35.90 -7.28
C GLY A 516 19.72 34.87 -6.47
N GLY A 517 19.17 33.65 -6.28
CA GLY A 517 19.79 32.58 -5.48
C GLY A 517 19.37 32.61 -4.00
N ASN A 518 19.66 31.54 -3.26
CA ASN A 518 19.35 31.46 -1.83
C ASN A 518 20.58 31.84 -0.99
N TRP A 519 20.65 33.11 -0.59
CA TRP A 519 21.75 33.65 0.21
C TRP A 519 21.81 33.09 1.63
N GLN A 520 20.68 32.65 2.20
CA GLN A 520 20.66 32.02 3.52
C GLN A 520 21.32 30.64 3.46
N ALA A 521 21.09 29.89 2.38
CA ALA A 521 21.74 28.61 2.15
C ALA A 521 23.26 28.77 1.87
N GLU A 522 23.67 29.83 1.17
CA GLU A 522 25.10 30.15 0.98
C GLU A 522 25.78 30.47 2.32
N LEU A 523 25.10 31.22 3.18
CA LEU A 523 25.60 31.65 4.49
C LEU A 523 25.62 30.52 5.52
N ALA A 524 24.68 29.56 5.45
CA ALA A 524 24.65 28.38 6.32
C ALA A 524 25.84 27.43 6.13
N LYS A 525 26.57 27.54 5.00
CA LYS A 525 27.78 26.74 4.71
C LYS A 525 29.04 27.30 5.36
N LEU A 526 28.94 28.43 6.08
CA LEU A 526 30.06 29.09 6.74
C LEU A 526 30.08 28.76 8.24
N ASP A 527 31.25 28.40 8.76
CA ASP A 527 31.41 28.01 10.18
C ASP A 527 31.18 29.17 11.17
N HIS A 528 31.45 30.41 10.72
CA HIS A 528 31.30 31.61 11.53
C HIS A 528 30.60 32.72 10.75
N VAL A 529 29.39 33.06 11.17
CA VAL A 529 28.57 34.12 10.58
C VAL A 529 28.56 35.32 11.52
N THR A 530 29.12 36.44 11.07
CA THR A 530 28.95 37.75 11.72
C THR A 530 27.76 38.49 11.11
N ASP A 531 27.16 39.43 11.85
CA ASP A 531 26.06 40.26 11.31
C ASP A 531 26.52 41.09 10.09
N GLU A 532 27.78 41.53 10.08
CA GLU A 532 28.39 42.23 8.94
C GLU A 532 28.43 41.36 7.67
N LEU A 533 28.78 40.08 7.81
CA LEU A 533 28.81 39.13 6.70
C LEU A 533 27.39 38.83 6.20
N ARG A 534 26.43 38.71 7.12
CA ARG A 534 25.02 38.54 6.79
C ARG A 534 24.49 39.69 5.94
N ASP A 535 24.79 40.92 6.33
CA ASP A 535 24.38 42.12 5.61
C ASP A 535 25.04 42.21 4.22
N ALA A 536 26.31 41.81 4.10
CA ALA A 536 27.02 41.75 2.82
C ALA A 536 26.37 40.76 1.84
N TYR A 537 26.15 39.51 2.24
CA TYR A 537 25.49 38.50 1.41
C TYR A 537 24.07 38.92 1.00
N LYS A 538 23.33 39.55 1.91
CA LYS A 538 22.00 40.08 1.63
C LYS A 538 22.04 41.20 0.59
N ALA A 539 23.03 42.10 0.65
CA ALA A 539 23.21 43.17 -0.32
C ALA A 539 23.57 42.62 -1.72
N GLU A 540 24.47 41.63 -1.79
CA GLU A 540 24.82 40.94 -3.04
C GLU A 540 23.61 40.22 -3.65
N TRP A 541 22.84 39.53 -2.82
CA TRP A 541 21.60 38.90 -3.24
C TRP A 541 20.58 39.92 -3.76
N GLN A 542 20.42 41.08 -3.11
CA GLN A 542 19.52 42.12 -3.59
C GLN A 542 19.90 42.61 -4.99
N ALA A 543 21.19 42.77 -5.28
CA ALA A 543 21.67 43.14 -6.61
C ALA A 543 21.35 42.04 -7.65
N ARG A 544 21.66 40.76 -7.34
CA ARG A 544 21.32 39.61 -8.20
C ARG A 544 19.82 39.50 -8.43
N ASN A 545 19.01 39.67 -7.39
CA ASN A 545 17.56 39.60 -7.44
C ASN A 545 16.98 40.68 -8.37
N GLN A 546 17.44 41.93 -8.27
CA GLN A 546 17.02 43.01 -9.16
C GLN A 546 17.39 42.74 -10.62
N GLN A 547 18.57 42.19 -10.88
CA GLN A 547 18.99 41.79 -12.22
C GLN A 547 18.03 40.74 -12.80
N VAL A 548 17.69 39.70 -12.04
CA VAL A 548 16.79 38.62 -12.47
C VAL A 548 15.36 39.15 -12.71
N LEU A 549 14.86 40.02 -11.83
CA LEU A 549 13.54 40.65 -12.01
C LEU A 549 13.50 41.49 -13.30
N ALA A 550 14.54 42.27 -13.59
CA ALA A 550 14.66 43.06 -14.81
C ALA A 550 14.78 42.19 -16.08
N ALA A 551 15.37 40.99 -15.95
CA ALA A 551 15.52 40.02 -17.03
C ALA A 551 14.21 39.24 -17.35
N GLY A 552 13.11 39.52 -16.64
CA GLY A 552 11.82 38.85 -16.83
C GLY A 552 11.55 37.71 -15.84
N GLY A 553 12.41 37.51 -14.85
CA GLY A 553 12.27 36.47 -13.83
C GLY A 553 12.68 35.08 -14.30
N LEU A 554 12.17 34.04 -13.63
CA LEU A 554 12.46 32.65 -13.95
C LEU A 554 11.72 32.21 -15.21
N HIS A 555 12.45 31.61 -16.15
CA HIS A 555 11.89 31.04 -17.38
C HIS A 555 11.77 29.53 -17.25
N ILE A 556 10.57 29.00 -17.52
CA ILE A 556 10.25 27.58 -17.45
C ILE A 556 10.13 27.01 -18.86
N ILE A 557 10.89 25.95 -19.14
CA ILE A 557 10.82 25.21 -20.38
C ILE A 557 10.36 23.78 -20.07
N GLY A 558 9.17 23.40 -20.53
CA GLY A 558 8.76 21.99 -20.52
C GLY A 558 9.25 21.31 -21.79
N SER A 559 10.05 20.25 -21.68
CA SER A 559 10.54 19.53 -22.87
C SER A 559 9.53 18.54 -23.44
N GLU A 560 8.47 18.23 -22.68
CA GLU A 560 7.39 17.28 -22.98
C GLU A 560 6.16 17.65 -22.13
N ARG A 561 5.00 17.06 -22.46
CA ARG A 561 3.80 17.12 -21.61
C ARG A 561 3.71 15.87 -20.76
N HIS A 562 3.38 16.05 -19.48
CA HIS A 562 3.12 14.91 -18.61
C HIS A 562 1.75 14.28 -18.92
N GLU A 563 1.53 13.08 -18.40
CA GLU A 563 0.23 12.39 -18.48
C GLU A 563 -0.91 13.22 -17.88
N SER A 564 -0.59 13.98 -16.84
CA SER A 564 -1.53 14.88 -16.16
C SER A 564 -1.20 16.36 -16.39
N ARG A 565 -2.24 17.16 -16.63
CA ARG A 565 -2.13 18.62 -16.73
C ARG A 565 -1.68 19.26 -15.43
N ARG A 566 -1.98 18.61 -14.30
CA ARG A 566 -1.60 19.05 -12.96
C ARG A 566 -0.10 19.19 -12.81
N ILE A 567 0.66 18.17 -13.21
CA ILE A 567 2.12 18.12 -13.12
C ILE A 567 2.74 19.23 -14.00
N ASP A 568 2.21 19.44 -15.21
CA ASP A 568 2.63 20.56 -16.06
C ASP A 568 2.41 21.92 -15.37
N ASN A 569 1.29 22.10 -14.69
CA ASN A 569 0.98 23.34 -13.98
C ASN A 569 1.87 23.53 -12.74
N GLN A 570 2.27 22.45 -12.07
CA GLN A 570 3.25 22.52 -10.99
C GLN A 570 4.62 22.99 -11.50
N LEU A 571 5.06 22.50 -12.67
CA LEU A 571 6.28 22.97 -13.33
C LEU A 571 6.20 24.46 -13.67
N ARG A 572 5.09 24.91 -14.28
CA ARG A 572 4.84 26.36 -14.53
C ARG A 572 4.85 27.18 -13.24
N GLY A 573 4.26 26.63 -12.16
CA GLY A 573 4.17 27.24 -10.84
C GLY A 573 5.51 27.44 -10.13
N ARG A 574 6.62 26.94 -10.69
CA ARG A 574 7.97 27.28 -10.24
C ARG A 574 8.33 28.74 -10.52
N ALA A 575 7.75 29.35 -11.56
CA ALA A 575 7.95 30.77 -11.90
C ALA A 575 6.76 31.66 -11.49
N GLY A 576 7.04 32.95 -11.33
CA GLY A 576 6.07 34.00 -11.02
C GLY A 576 5.43 33.92 -9.64
N ARG A 577 6.22 33.51 -8.64
CA ARG A 577 5.79 33.37 -7.24
C ARG A 577 5.71 34.74 -6.57
N GLN A 578 4.82 34.92 -5.60
CA GLN A 578 4.64 36.19 -4.90
C GLN A 578 4.50 37.41 -5.83
N GLY A 579 3.92 37.21 -7.02
CA GLY A 579 3.73 38.26 -8.03
C GLY A 579 4.99 38.65 -8.80
N ASP A 580 6.07 37.87 -8.69
CA ASP A 580 7.26 38.04 -9.52
C ASP A 580 6.95 37.87 -11.02
N PRO A 581 7.72 38.49 -11.91
CA PRO A 581 7.69 38.19 -13.33
C PRO A 581 8.20 36.75 -13.59
N GLY A 582 7.80 36.20 -14.73
CA GLY A 582 8.27 34.90 -15.19
C GLY A 582 7.62 34.52 -16.51
N GLU A 583 8.20 33.54 -17.18
CA GLU A 583 7.67 33.00 -18.43
C GLU A 583 7.60 31.47 -18.37
N SER A 584 6.63 30.88 -19.05
CA SER A 584 6.61 29.43 -19.27
C SER A 584 6.26 29.06 -20.70
N ARG A 585 6.93 28.04 -21.24
CA ARG A 585 6.67 27.50 -22.59
C ARG A 585 6.95 26.00 -22.62
N PHE A 586 6.15 25.25 -23.38
CA PHE A 586 6.37 23.82 -23.61
C PHE A 586 6.80 23.58 -25.07
N PHE A 587 7.71 22.64 -25.25
CA PHE A 587 8.25 22.19 -26.53
C PHE A 587 7.88 20.72 -26.68
N LEU A 588 7.23 20.34 -27.77
CA LEU A 588 6.66 19.01 -27.95
C LEU A 588 7.07 18.44 -29.29
N SER A 589 7.10 17.12 -29.39
CA SER A 589 7.30 16.38 -30.63
C SER A 589 6.12 15.45 -30.90
N LEU A 590 5.82 15.20 -32.18
CA LEU A 590 4.90 14.12 -32.57
C LEU A 590 5.41 12.73 -32.21
N GLU A 591 6.71 12.58 -31.96
CA GLU A 591 7.36 11.34 -31.51
C GLU A 591 7.34 11.18 -29.97
N ASP A 592 6.84 12.16 -29.22
CA ASP A 592 6.70 12.05 -27.77
C ASP A 592 5.61 11.03 -27.41
N ASP A 593 5.74 10.37 -26.25
CA ASP A 593 4.88 9.24 -25.89
C ASP A 593 3.40 9.62 -25.81
N LEU A 594 3.07 10.75 -25.20
CA LEU A 594 1.70 11.26 -25.14
C LEU A 594 1.11 11.48 -26.54
N MET A 595 1.91 11.99 -27.47
CA MET A 595 1.48 12.23 -28.85
C MET A 595 1.32 10.92 -29.62
N ARG A 596 2.25 9.97 -29.47
CA ARG A 596 2.17 8.66 -30.11
C ARG A 596 0.92 7.87 -29.69
N ILE A 597 0.52 7.96 -28.41
CA ILE A 597 -0.62 7.21 -27.89
C ILE A 597 -1.95 7.85 -28.29
N PHE A 598 -2.04 9.18 -28.41
CA PHE A 598 -3.33 9.88 -28.54
C PHE A 598 -3.49 10.78 -29.77
N ALA A 599 -2.41 11.23 -30.41
CA ALA A 599 -2.48 11.91 -31.69
C ALA A 599 -2.64 10.84 -32.78
N GLY A 600 -3.89 10.48 -33.08
CA GLY A 600 -4.16 9.48 -34.12
C GLY A 600 -3.48 9.83 -35.45
N ASP A 601 -3.16 8.81 -36.26
CA ASP A 601 -2.40 8.91 -37.52
C ASP A 601 -2.83 10.05 -38.43
N ARG A 602 -4.10 10.44 -38.36
CA ARG A 602 -4.69 11.57 -39.07
C ARG A 602 -4.03 12.92 -38.77
N VAL A 603 -3.66 13.21 -37.52
CA VAL A 603 -3.00 14.48 -37.12
C VAL A 603 -1.57 14.50 -37.64
N VAL A 604 -0.85 13.39 -37.47
CA VAL A 604 0.53 13.22 -37.95
C VAL A 604 0.59 13.36 -39.47
N ASN A 605 -0.32 12.68 -40.19
CA ASN A 605 -0.39 12.74 -41.66
C ASN A 605 -0.80 14.12 -42.17
N MET A 606 -1.69 14.84 -41.47
CA MET A 606 -2.05 16.21 -41.81
C MET A 606 -0.86 17.17 -41.67
N MET A 607 -0.07 17.05 -40.59
CA MET A 607 1.10 17.91 -40.37
C MET A 607 2.22 17.64 -41.36
N ARG A 608 2.48 16.37 -41.71
CA ARG A 608 3.42 16.01 -42.79
C ARG A 608 2.95 16.56 -44.14
N ALA A 609 1.65 16.50 -44.42
CA ALA A 609 1.07 17.03 -45.67
C ALA A 609 1.12 18.58 -45.76
N MET A 610 1.22 19.29 -44.64
CA MET A 610 1.40 20.76 -44.62
C MET A 610 2.84 21.19 -44.95
N GLY A 611 3.77 20.25 -45.18
CA GLY A 611 5.14 20.55 -45.63
C GLY A 611 6.05 21.11 -44.55
N LEU A 612 5.75 20.82 -43.27
CA LEU A 612 6.60 21.25 -42.16
C LEU A 612 7.99 20.59 -42.25
N LYS A 613 9.05 21.37 -42.02
CA LYS A 613 10.40 20.83 -41.88
C LYS A 613 10.66 20.35 -40.46
N GLU A 614 11.70 19.53 -40.27
CA GLU A 614 12.04 18.96 -38.97
C GLU A 614 12.43 20.03 -37.93
N ASP A 615 12.94 21.18 -38.37
CA ASP A 615 13.43 22.29 -37.54
C ASP A 615 12.43 23.45 -37.36
N GLU A 616 11.26 23.37 -37.99
CA GLU A 616 10.19 24.37 -37.92
C GLU A 616 9.16 23.99 -36.85
N ALA A 617 8.78 24.97 -36.01
CA ALA A 617 7.78 24.78 -34.96
C ALA A 617 6.38 25.23 -35.42
N ILE A 618 5.34 24.49 -35.05
CA ILE A 618 3.95 24.93 -35.16
C ILE A 618 3.50 25.52 -33.83
N GLU A 619 2.98 26.74 -33.88
CA GLU A 619 2.25 27.36 -32.77
C GLU A 619 0.78 27.55 -33.18
N HIS A 620 -0.10 26.68 -32.69
CA HIS A 620 -1.53 26.81 -33.00
C HIS A 620 -2.44 26.34 -31.85
N LYS A 621 -3.37 27.21 -31.43
CA LYS A 621 -4.31 26.97 -30.31
C LYS A 621 -5.12 25.67 -30.44
N MET A 622 -5.42 25.25 -31.67
CA MET A 622 -6.14 23.99 -31.91
C MET A 622 -5.33 22.77 -31.44
N VAL A 623 -4.01 22.77 -31.66
CA VAL A 623 -3.16 21.63 -31.31
C VAL A 623 -3.00 21.53 -29.80
N SER A 624 -2.76 22.66 -29.12
CA SER A 624 -2.74 22.70 -27.64
C SER A 624 -4.05 22.16 -27.03
N ARG A 625 -5.22 22.48 -27.60
CA ARG A 625 -6.50 21.91 -27.15
C ARG A 625 -6.61 20.41 -27.38
N SER A 626 -6.09 19.89 -28.49
CA SER A 626 -6.08 18.45 -28.76
C SER A 626 -5.21 17.70 -27.76
N ILE A 627 -4.07 18.29 -27.35
CA ILE A 627 -3.19 17.76 -26.31
C ILE A 627 -3.89 17.78 -24.94
N GLU A 628 -4.54 18.89 -24.57
CA GLU A 628 -5.34 18.97 -23.32
C GLU A 628 -6.42 17.87 -23.26
N ASN A 629 -7.08 17.59 -24.39
CA ASN A 629 -8.06 16.50 -24.48
C ASN A 629 -7.42 15.12 -24.36
N ALA A 630 -6.19 14.93 -24.84
CA ALA A 630 -5.44 13.70 -24.68
C ALA A 630 -5.06 13.45 -23.21
N GLN A 631 -4.51 14.46 -22.53
CA GLN A 631 -4.21 14.41 -21.09
C GLN A 631 -5.46 14.07 -20.28
N SER A 632 -6.58 14.74 -20.56
CA SER A 632 -7.86 14.47 -19.87
C SER A 632 -8.34 13.02 -20.05
N LYS A 633 -8.04 12.37 -21.20
CA LYS A 633 -8.38 10.95 -21.41
C LYS A 633 -7.48 10.02 -20.61
N VAL A 634 -6.19 10.34 -20.50
CA VAL A 634 -5.25 9.58 -19.66
C VAL A 634 -5.67 9.68 -18.20
N GLU A 635 -5.92 10.89 -17.71
CA GLU A 635 -6.35 11.15 -16.33
C GLU A 635 -7.64 10.37 -15.99
N ASN A 636 -8.64 10.38 -16.88
CA ASN A 636 -9.88 9.60 -16.67
C ASN A 636 -9.62 8.09 -16.65
N ARG A 637 -8.74 7.57 -17.51
CA ARG A 637 -8.39 6.15 -17.52
C ARG A 637 -7.71 5.75 -16.21
N ASP A 638 -6.78 6.57 -15.74
CA ASP A 638 -6.05 6.31 -14.50
C ASP A 638 -6.96 6.46 -13.28
N PHE A 639 -7.89 7.41 -13.30
CA PHE A 639 -8.95 7.54 -12.31
C PHE A 639 -9.83 6.28 -12.25
N ASP A 640 -10.28 5.76 -13.39
CA ASP A 640 -11.07 4.53 -13.45
C ASP A 640 -10.28 3.31 -12.92
N ALA A 641 -8.98 3.24 -13.21
CA ALA A 641 -8.11 2.19 -12.68
C ALA A 641 -7.99 2.26 -11.14
N ARG A 642 -7.71 3.45 -10.58
CA ARG A 642 -7.66 3.68 -9.12
C ARG A 642 -8.99 3.37 -8.45
N LYS A 643 -10.09 3.82 -9.06
CA LYS A 643 -11.45 3.58 -8.57
C LYS A 643 -11.77 2.09 -8.52
N ASN A 644 -11.35 1.32 -9.52
CA ASN A 644 -11.55 -0.13 -9.53
C ASN A 644 -10.69 -0.81 -8.45
N LEU A 645 -9.42 -0.43 -8.29
CA LEU A 645 -8.56 -0.92 -7.20
C LEU A 645 -9.21 -0.71 -5.82
N LEU A 646 -9.67 0.52 -5.57
CA LEU A 646 -10.30 0.91 -4.31
C LEU A 646 -11.57 0.10 -4.01
N LYS A 647 -12.42 -0.13 -5.01
CA LYS A 647 -13.66 -0.91 -4.81
C LYS A 647 -13.42 -2.32 -4.29
N TYR A 648 -12.37 -2.99 -4.77
CA TYR A 648 -12.01 -4.32 -4.29
C TYR A 648 -11.36 -4.26 -2.91
N ASP A 649 -10.47 -3.29 -2.69
CA ASP A 649 -9.85 -3.11 -1.37
C ASP A 649 -10.84 -2.68 -0.30
N ASP A 650 -11.92 -1.95 -0.62
CA ASP A 650 -12.96 -1.57 0.35
C ASP A 650 -13.61 -2.81 1.01
N VAL A 651 -13.78 -3.91 0.26
CA VAL A 651 -14.29 -5.17 0.80
C VAL A 651 -13.29 -5.81 1.76
N ALA A 652 -12.02 -5.91 1.34
CA ALA A 652 -10.95 -6.44 2.18
C ALA A 652 -10.70 -5.56 3.41
N ASN A 653 -10.91 -4.25 3.31
CA ASN A 653 -10.72 -3.28 4.38
C ASN A 653 -11.77 -3.42 5.48
N GLU A 654 -13.04 -3.66 5.14
CA GLU A 654 -14.07 -3.93 6.15
C GLU A 654 -13.76 -5.21 6.94
N GLN A 655 -13.29 -6.26 6.27
CA GLN A 655 -12.83 -7.49 6.93
C GLN A 655 -11.60 -7.21 7.81
N ARG A 656 -10.62 -6.46 7.30
CA ARG A 656 -9.40 -6.06 8.01
C ARG A 656 -9.70 -5.29 9.30
N LYS A 657 -10.64 -4.34 9.27
CA LYS A 657 -11.06 -3.59 10.47
C LYS A 657 -11.58 -4.52 11.56
N VAL A 658 -12.37 -5.54 11.20
CA VAL A 658 -12.88 -6.53 12.15
C VAL A 658 -11.73 -7.34 12.74
N ILE A 659 -10.84 -7.87 11.90
CA ILE A 659 -9.70 -8.69 12.35
C ILE A 659 -8.74 -7.89 13.22
N TYR A 660 -8.36 -6.68 12.82
CA TYR A 660 -7.44 -5.85 13.59
C TYR A 660 -8.05 -5.40 14.92
N LYS A 661 -9.34 -5.07 14.93
CA LYS A 661 -10.05 -4.78 16.19
C LYS A 661 -10.08 -5.99 17.12
N GLN A 662 -10.42 -7.17 16.60
CA GLN A 662 -10.40 -8.39 17.40
C GLN A 662 -8.99 -8.68 17.95
N ARG A 663 -7.97 -8.53 17.11
CA ARG A 663 -6.58 -8.71 17.51
C ARG A 663 -6.17 -7.76 18.64
N ASP A 664 -6.55 -6.49 18.55
CA ASP A 664 -6.29 -5.49 19.60
C ASP A 664 -7.04 -5.79 20.89
N GLU A 665 -8.29 -6.26 20.80
CA GLU A 665 -9.07 -6.71 21.95
C GLU A 665 -8.41 -7.93 22.63
N LEU A 666 -7.88 -8.88 21.86
CA LEU A 666 -7.15 -10.06 22.37
C LEU A 666 -5.83 -9.68 23.06
N LEU A 667 -5.10 -8.70 22.52
CA LEU A 667 -3.87 -8.19 23.13
C LEU A 667 -4.13 -7.40 24.41
N ALA A 668 -5.27 -6.71 24.51
CA ALA A 668 -5.62 -5.87 25.65
C ALA A 668 -6.29 -6.62 26.81
N GLN A 669 -7.00 -7.72 26.53
CA GLN A 669 -7.70 -8.49 27.57
C GLN A 669 -6.74 -9.30 28.43
N SER A 670 -6.94 -9.23 29.75
CA SER A 670 -6.16 -10.00 30.73
C SER A 670 -6.59 -11.48 30.79
N ASP A 671 -7.88 -11.76 30.59
CA ASP A 671 -8.47 -13.11 30.65
C ASP A 671 -9.42 -13.32 29.45
N LEU A 672 -9.32 -14.50 28.83
CA LEU A 672 -10.02 -14.87 27.61
C LEU A 672 -11.01 -16.03 27.82
N GLN A 673 -11.17 -16.51 29.06
CA GLN A 673 -11.98 -17.69 29.38
C GLN A 673 -13.38 -17.63 28.78
N ALA A 674 -14.12 -16.52 28.98
CA ALA A 674 -15.48 -16.40 28.48
C ALA A 674 -15.57 -16.45 26.94
N ALA A 675 -14.58 -15.89 26.25
CA ALA A 675 -14.50 -15.94 24.79
C ALA A 675 -14.21 -17.38 24.32
N VAL A 676 -13.27 -18.05 24.97
CA VAL A 676 -12.88 -19.44 24.67
C VAL A 676 -14.03 -20.41 24.94
N GLU A 677 -14.77 -20.27 26.05
CA GLU A 677 -15.97 -21.10 26.33
C GLU A 677 -17.06 -20.89 25.27
N GLY A 678 -17.24 -19.66 24.80
CA GLY A 678 -18.11 -19.35 23.66
C GLY A 678 -17.68 -20.08 22.38
N MET A 679 -16.37 -20.09 22.08
CA MET A 679 -15.82 -20.80 20.93
C MET A 679 -16.03 -22.32 21.03
N HIS A 680 -15.80 -22.92 22.21
CA HIS A 680 -16.09 -24.35 22.44
C HIS A 680 -17.55 -24.65 22.11
N THR A 681 -18.47 -23.85 22.63
CA THR A 681 -19.91 -24.02 22.39
C THR A 681 -20.24 -23.98 20.90
N GLU A 682 -19.71 -23.01 20.15
CA GLU A 682 -19.96 -22.90 18.71
C GLU A 682 -19.32 -24.04 17.90
N VAL A 683 -18.07 -24.41 18.22
CA VAL A 683 -17.33 -25.47 17.51
C VAL A 683 -18.00 -26.82 17.72
N TYR A 684 -18.36 -27.18 18.96
CA TYR A 684 -19.06 -28.44 19.21
C TYR A 684 -20.46 -28.45 18.63
N ASN A 685 -21.18 -27.32 18.59
CA ASN A 685 -22.46 -27.27 17.88
C ASN A 685 -22.30 -27.57 16.40
N ALA A 686 -21.34 -26.93 15.73
CA ALA A 686 -21.07 -27.14 14.31
C ALA A 686 -20.56 -28.57 14.02
N LEU A 687 -19.80 -29.16 14.95
CA LEU A 687 -19.36 -30.54 14.88
C LEU A 687 -20.55 -31.49 14.99
N ILE A 688 -21.38 -31.33 16.03
CA ILE A 688 -22.57 -32.16 16.26
C ILE A 688 -23.51 -32.07 15.06
N ASP A 689 -23.71 -30.91 14.44
CA ASP A 689 -24.58 -30.74 13.26
C ASP A 689 -24.15 -31.61 12.06
N GLN A 690 -22.87 -31.97 11.95
CA GLN A 690 -22.35 -32.80 10.85
C GLN A 690 -22.69 -34.29 11.03
N PHE A 691 -22.67 -34.78 12.28
CA PHE A 691 -22.89 -36.19 12.61
C PHE A 691 -24.32 -36.47 13.12
N VAL A 692 -24.97 -35.46 13.68
CA VAL A 692 -26.32 -35.49 14.24
C VAL A 692 -27.10 -34.31 13.62
N PRO A 693 -27.68 -34.50 12.42
CA PRO A 693 -28.32 -33.40 11.70
C PRO A 693 -29.52 -32.83 12.49
N PRO A 694 -29.71 -31.50 12.52
CA PRO A 694 -30.80 -30.90 13.29
C PRO A 694 -32.19 -31.39 12.87
N GLY A 695 -33.01 -31.83 13.84
CA GLY A 695 -34.36 -32.35 13.61
C GLY A 695 -34.41 -33.72 12.94
N SER A 696 -33.29 -34.45 12.89
CA SER A 696 -33.22 -35.84 12.41
C SER A 696 -33.70 -36.85 13.46
N VAL A 697 -33.95 -38.08 13.00
CA VAL A 697 -34.26 -39.23 13.86
C VAL A 697 -32.99 -39.99 14.22
N ASP A 698 -33.04 -40.74 15.31
CA ASP A 698 -31.95 -41.48 15.94
C ASP A 698 -31.18 -42.36 14.94
N ASP A 699 -31.88 -42.96 13.97
CA ASP A 699 -31.31 -43.83 12.93
C ASP A 699 -30.41 -43.10 11.90
N GLN A 700 -30.47 -41.76 11.87
CA GLN A 700 -29.67 -40.92 10.96
C GLN A 700 -28.40 -40.36 11.63
N TRP A 701 -28.17 -40.69 12.91
CA TRP A 701 -27.04 -40.17 13.67
C TRP A 701 -25.81 -41.06 13.46
N ASP A 702 -24.67 -40.44 13.15
CA ASP A 702 -23.37 -41.10 13.09
C ASP A 702 -22.60 -40.87 14.40
N ILE A 703 -23.01 -41.60 15.45
CA ILE A 703 -22.44 -41.45 16.79
C ILE A 703 -21.02 -42.00 16.86
N ASP A 704 -20.73 -43.11 16.17
CA ASP A 704 -19.39 -43.69 16.13
C ASP A 704 -18.40 -42.69 15.50
N GLY A 705 -18.78 -42.07 14.37
CA GLY A 705 -17.97 -41.03 13.75
C GLY A 705 -17.78 -39.80 14.64
N LEU A 706 -18.80 -39.41 15.42
CA LEU A 706 -18.70 -38.30 16.37
C LEU A 706 -17.76 -38.61 17.55
N GLU A 707 -17.80 -39.83 18.08
CA GLU A 707 -16.88 -40.29 19.15
C GLU A 707 -15.43 -40.30 18.66
N ASP A 708 -15.18 -40.87 17.48
CA ASP A 708 -13.85 -40.92 16.85
C ASP A 708 -13.28 -39.50 16.63
N GLU A 709 -14.08 -38.59 16.08
CA GLU A 709 -13.67 -37.21 15.79
C GLU A 709 -13.40 -36.40 17.07
N LEU A 710 -14.18 -36.62 18.14
CA LEU A 710 -13.93 -36.04 19.46
C LEU A 710 -12.63 -36.56 20.09
N GLU A 711 -12.28 -37.83 19.88
CA GLU A 711 -11.03 -38.42 20.36
C GLU A 711 -9.82 -37.93 19.55
N ASP A 712 -9.87 -37.98 18.23
CA ASP A 712 -8.73 -37.67 17.36
C ASP A 712 -8.37 -36.18 17.36
N ASN A 713 -9.38 -35.31 17.24
CA ASN A 713 -9.16 -33.87 17.10
C ASN A 713 -9.18 -33.12 18.43
N PHE A 714 -9.98 -33.58 19.40
CA PHE A 714 -10.14 -32.90 20.69
C PHE A 714 -9.59 -33.70 21.88
N ARG A 715 -9.13 -34.95 21.70
CA ARG A 715 -8.68 -35.83 22.81
C ARG A 715 -9.72 -35.98 23.92
N LEU A 716 -11.00 -36.00 23.53
CA LEU A 716 -12.13 -36.15 24.42
C LEU A 716 -12.76 -37.53 24.22
N GLN A 717 -12.47 -38.45 25.13
CA GLN A 717 -13.17 -39.72 25.19
C GLN A 717 -14.54 -39.52 25.84
N MET A 718 -15.61 -39.57 25.04
CA MET A 718 -16.99 -39.49 25.51
C MET A 718 -17.75 -40.75 25.09
N PRO A 719 -18.32 -41.51 26.04
CA PRO A 719 -19.12 -42.69 25.71
C PRO A 719 -20.56 -42.27 25.40
N ILE A 720 -20.76 -41.64 24.25
CA ILE A 720 -22.04 -41.12 23.77
C ILE A 720 -23.01 -42.28 23.47
N ASN A 721 -22.53 -43.35 22.85
CA ASN A 721 -23.31 -44.58 22.62
C ASN A 721 -23.87 -45.14 23.94
N ASP A 722 -23.03 -45.22 24.98
CA ASP A 722 -23.49 -45.67 26.31
C ASP A 722 -24.54 -44.72 26.91
N TRP A 723 -24.47 -43.42 26.62
CA TRP A 723 -25.46 -42.45 27.11
C TRP A 723 -26.83 -42.64 26.46
N LEU A 724 -26.87 -42.95 25.15
CA LEU A 724 -28.09 -43.20 24.41
C LEU A 724 -28.72 -44.56 24.79
N ASP A 725 -27.89 -45.57 25.04
CA ASP A 725 -28.36 -46.87 25.54
C ASP A 725 -28.95 -46.76 26.96
N ALA A 726 -28.36 -45.93 27.81
CA ALA A 726 -28.81 -45.72 29.19
C ALA A 726 -30.10 -44.89 29.31
N ASP A 727 -30.31 -43.91 28.42
CA ASP A 727 -31.50 -43.04 28.45
C ASP A 727 -32.15 -42.88 27.07
N LYS A 728 -33.14 -43.73 26.79
CA LYS A 728 -33.94 -43.68 25.54
C LYS A 728 -34.85 -42.45 25.40
N ARG A 729 -34.83 -41.50 26.34
CA ARG A 729 -35.55 -40.22 26.23
C ARG A 729 -34.63 -39.06 25.87
N LEU A 730 -33.34 -39.31 25.72
CA LEU A 730 -32.37 -38.30 25.32
C LEU A 730 -32.62 -37.93 23.86
N ASP A 731 -33.22 -36.77 23.65
CA ASP A 731 -33.41 -36.21 22.32
C ASP A 731 -32.14 -35.48 21.84
N GLU A 732 -32.13 -35.07 20.57
CA GLU A 732 -31.01 -34.34 19.94
C GLU A 732 -30.54 -33.16 20.82
N VAL A 733 -31.48 -32.40 21.36
CA VAL A 733 -31.22 -31.21 22.18
C VAL A 733 -30.57 -31.61 23.51
N GLY A 734 -31.11 -32.61 24.20
CA GLY A 734 -30.55 -33.11 25.46
C GLY A 734 -29.17 -33.75 25.28
N LEU A 735 -28.94 -34.44 24.17
CA LEU A 735 -27.63 -35.01 23.84
C LEU A 735 -26.60 -33.91 23.59
N ARG A 736 -26.96 -32.92 22.77
CA ARG A 736 -26.12 -31.77 22.44
C ARG A 736 -25.69 -31.00 23.68
N ASP A 737 -26.63 -30.66 24.56
CA ASP A 737 -26.34 -29.99 25.82
C ASP A 737 -25.40 -30.82 26.70
N LYS A 738 -25.57 -32.15 26.71
CA LYS A 738 -24.72 -33.03 27.52
C LYS A 738 -23.28 -33.08 27.01
N ILE A 739 -23.08 -33.19 25.69
CA ILE A 739 -21.75 -33.18 25.07
C ILE A 739 -21.04 -31.85 25.33
N ILE A 740 -21.70 -30.73 25.07
CA ILE A 740 -21.12 -29.39 25.25
C ILE A 740 -20.74 -29.15 26.72
N ASN A 741 -21.63 -29.50 27.66
CA ASN A 741 -21.33 -29.35 29.08
C ASN A 741 -20.16 -30.24 29.52
N ALA A 742 -20.05 -31.47 29.01
CA ALA A 742 -18.93 -32.35 29.30
C ALA A 742 -17.60 -31.78 28.76
N ALA A 743 -17.60 -31.24 27.54
CA ALA A 743 -16.43 -30.62 26.94
C ALA A 743 -15.99 -29.35 27.70
N LEU A 744 -16.93 -28.46 28.05
CA LEU A 744 -16.65 -27.26 28.83
C LEU A 744 -16.11 -27.60 30.22
N LEU A 745 -16.61 -28.66 30.85
CA LEU A 745 -16.12 -29.12 32.16
C LEU A 745 -14.67 -29.66 32.05
N ASN A 746 -14.35 -30.38 30.97
CA ASN A 746 -12.98 -30.81 30.68
C ASN A 746 -12.03 -29.62 30.49
N TYR A 747 -12.42 -28.64 29.66
CA TYR A 747 -11.66 -27.42 29.44
C TYR A 747 -11.42 -26.66 30.75
N ARG A 748 -12.45 -26.44 31.58
CA ARG A 748 -12.31 -25.76 32.88
C ARG A 748 -11.37 -26.51 33.83
N ALA A 749 -11.46 -27.83 33.90
CA ALA A 749 -10.57 -28.64 34.72
C ALA A 749 -9.10 -28.53 34.25
N ARG A 750 -8.88 -28.50 32.93
CA ARG A 750 -7.54 -28.31 32.34
C ARG A 750 -7.00 -26.90 32.60
N ARG A 751 -7.84 -25.87 32.48
CA ARG A 751 -7.48 -24.48 32.82
C ARG A 751 -7.04 -24.37 34.28
N GLU A 752 -7.75 -25.03 35.19
CA GLU A 752 -7.40 -25.07 36.61
C GLU A 752 -6.05 -25.77 36.85
N GLN A 753 -5.77 -26.87 36.13
CA GLN A 753 -4.48 -27.57 36.20
C GLN A 753 -3.29 -26.74 35.68
N MET A 754 -3.50 -25.93 34.64
CA MET A 754 -2.47 -25.04 34.08
C MET A 754 -2.15 -23.84 34.99
N GLY A 755 -3.10 -23.43 35.84
CA GLY A 755 -3.07 -22.17 36.57
C GLY A 755 -3.52 -20.97 35.72
N GLU A 756 -4.13 -19.97 36.34
CA GLU A 756 -4.80 -18.87 35.63
C GLU A 756 -3.86 -18.07 34.70
N ASP A 757 -2.68 -17.68 35.18
CA ASP A 757 -1.74 -16.87 34.39
C ASP A 757 -1.21 -17.60 33.15
N THR A 758 -0.85 -18.88 33.31
CA THR A 758 -0.35 -19.73 32.21
C THR A 758 -1.46 -20.02 31.21
N ALA A 759 -2.67 -20.33 31.68
CA ALA A 759 -3.80 -20.59 30.80
C ALA A 759 -4.17 -19.35 29.98
N ALA A 760 -4.30 -18.19 30.61
CA ALA A 760 -4.61 -16.94 29.90
C ALA A 760 -3.52 -16.57 28.88
N TYR A 761 -2.25 -16.86 29.18
CA TYR A 761 -1.15 -16.69 28.22
C TYR A 761 -1.28 -17.64 27.02
N LEU A 762 -1.48 -18.95 27.26
CA LEU A 762 -1.60 -19.96 26.20
C LEU A 762 -2.82 -19.72 25.32
N GLU A 763 -3.98 -19.43 25.91
CA GLU A 763 -5.21 -19.04 25.19
C GLU A 763 -4.93 -17.89 24.22
N ARG A 764 -4.27 -16.83 24.70
CA ARG A 764 -3.90 -15.69 23.86
C ARG A 764 -2.96 -16.09 22.72
N VAL A 765 -1.92 -16.88 23.01
CA VAL A 765 -0.93 -17.29 22.02
C VAL A 765 -1.58 -18.14 20.91
N PHE A 766 -2.36 -19.16 21.27
CA PHE A 766 -3.02 -20.01 20.27
C PHE A 766 -4.06 -19.25 19.46
N MET A 767 -4.84 -18.38 20.09
CA MET A 767 -5.79 -17.52 19.39
C MET A 767 -5.11 -16.59 18.39
N LEU A 768 -4.02 -15.92 18.80
CA LEU A 768 -3.28 -15.03 17.90
C LEU A 768 -2.59 -15.79 16.77
N GLN A 769 -1.96 -16.93 17.05
CA GLN A 769 -1.32 -17.76 16.03
C GLN A 769 -2.34 -18.28 15.01
N SER A 770 -3.48 -18.78 15.48
CA SER A 770 -4.56 -19.24 14.61
C SER A 770 -5.13 -18.10 13.77
N LEU A 771 -5.43 -16.96 14.39
CA LEU A 771 -5.92 -15.77 13.69
C LEU A 771 -4.93 -15.29 12.63
N ASP A 772 -3.65 -15.11 12.98
CA ASP A 772 -2.63 -14.59 12.07
C ASP A 772 -2.35 -15.56 10.92
N ARG A 773 -2.37 -16.89 11.15
CA ARG A 773 -2.22 -17.91 10.09
C ARG A 773 -3.38 -17.85 9.09
N HIS A 774 -4.61 -17.98 9.58
CA HIS A 774 -5.79 -17.98 8.71
C HIS A 774 -6.01 -16.65 8.00
N TRP A 775 -5.68 -15.53 8.65
CA TRP A 775 -5.75 -14.22 8.01
C TRP A 775 -4.77 -14.08 6.85
N LYS A 776 -3.53 -14.56 6.99
CA LYS A 776 -2.55 -14.57 5.88
C LYS A 776 -3.02 -15.42 4.71
N GLU A 777 -3.59 -16.59 5.00
CA GLU A 777 -4.15 -17.48 3.97
C GLU A 777 -5.34 -16.82 3.26
N HIS A 778 -6.26 -16.22 4.01
CA HIS A 778 -7.39 -15.47 3.48
C HIS A 778 -6.96 -14.29 2.61
N LEU A 779 -5.94 -13.53 2.99
CA LEU A 779 -5.38 -12.46 2.15
C LEU A 779 -4.87 -12.99 0.80
N ASN A 780 -4.25 -14.18 0.78
CA ASN A 780 -3.80 -14.83 -0.45
C ASN A 780 -5.00 -15.26 -1.33
N GLN A 781 -6.00 -15.91 -0.72
CA GLN A 781 -7.23 -16.30 -1.41
C GLN A 781 -7.97 -15.08 -1.99
N MET A 782 -8.01 -13.96 -1.26
CA MET A 782 -8.62 -12.70 -1.70
C MET A 782 -7.91 -12.06 -2.90
N ASP A 783 -6.56 -12.11 -2.94
CA ASP A 783 -5.81 -11.61 -4.10
C ASP A 783 -6.10 -12.45 -5.35
N GLN A 784 -6.12 -13.76 -5.21
CA GLN A 784 -6.41 -14.69 -6.31
C GLN A 784 -7.86 -14.55 -6.79
N LEU A 785 -8.82 -14.43 -5.87
CA LEU A 785 -10.22 -14.17 -6.18
C LEU A 785 -10.36 -12.89 -7.03
N ARG A 786 -9.69 -11.81 -6.62
CA ARG A 786 -9.71 -10.54 -7.36
C ARG A 786 -9.20 -10.69 -8.79
N LYS A 787 -8.17 -11.51 -9.02
CA LYS A 787 -7.62 -11.77 -10.36
C LYS A 787 -8.58 -12.59 -11.22
N GLY A 788 -9.20 -13.63 -10.65
CA GLY A 788 -10.08 -14.56 -11.36
C GLY A 788 -11.50 -14.03 -11.63
N ILE A 789 -12.00 -13.09 -10.82
CA ILE A 789 -13.43 -12.69 -10.85
C ILE A 789 -13.88 -12.08 -12.18
N HIS A 790 -12.96 -11.48 -12.94
CA HIS A 790 -13.26 -10.87 -14.24
C HIS A 790 -13.81 -11.87 -15.25
N LEU A 791 -13.45 -13.16 -15.14
CA LEU A 791 -13.96 -14.23 -15.99
C LEU A 791 -15.46 -14.51 -15.77
N ARG A 792 -16.02 -14.16 -14.60
CA ARG A 792 -17.48 -14.26 -14.34
C ARG A 792 -18.29 -13.24 -15.15
N GLY A 793 -17.65 -12.16 -15.61
CA GLY A 793 -18.28 -11.16 -16.48
C GLY A 793 -18.77 -11.72 -17.82
N TYR A 794 -18.17 -12.83 -18.30
CA TYR A 794 -18.60 -13.52 -19.51
C TYR A 794 -20.00 -14.16 -19.37
N ALA A 795 -20.45 -14.43 -18.14
CA ALA A 795 -21.77 -14.97 -17.83
C ALA A 795 -22.84 -13.88 -17.57
N GLN A 796 -22.59 -12.61 -17.95
CA GLN A 796 -23.47 -11.46 -17.72
C GLN A 796 -23.78 -11.16 -16.23
N LYS A 797 -22.98 -11.70 -15.31
CA LYS A 797 -23.03 -11.36 -13.88
C LYS A 797 -22.14 -10.16 -13.60
N ASN A 798 -22.48 -9.35 -12.59
CA ASN A 798 -21.64 -8.22 -12.16
C ASN A 798 -20.46 -8.75 -11.31
N PRO A 799 -19.20 -8.65 -11.78
CA PRO A 799 -18.05 -9.18 -11.05
C PRO A 799 -17.89 -8.60 -9.64
N GLU A 800 -18.30 -7.34 -9.42
CA GLU A 800 -18.19 -6.70 -8.10
C GLU A 800 -19.10 -7.35 -7.06
N GLN A 801 -20.32 -7.73 -7.46
CA GLN A 801 -21.28 -8.36 -6.55
C GLN A 801 -20.87 -9.80 -6.23
N GLU A 802 -20.40 -10.53 -7.23
CA GLU A 802 -19.89 -11.89 -7.04
C GLU A 802 -18.63 -11.86 -6.15
N TYR A 803 -17.70 -10.92 -6.35
CA TYR A 803 -16.54 -10.73 -5.47
C TYR A 803 -16.96 -10.52 -4.01
N LYS A 804 -17.92 -9.61 -3.75
CA LYS A 804 -18.43 -9.35 -2.39
C LYS A 804 -19.07 -10.58 -1.75
N SER A 805 -19.85 -11.35 -2.53
CA SER A 805 -20.50 -12.56 -2.02
C SER A 805 -19.47 -13.65 -1.71
N GLU A 806 -18.58 -13.96 -2.65
CA GLU A 806 -17.57 -15.01 -2.48
C GLU A 806 -16.57 -14.65 -1.38
N SER A 807 -16.11 -13.40 -1.31
CA SER A 807 -15.21 -12.93 -0.24
C SER A 807 -15.85 -12.98 1.15
N PHE A 808 -17.16 -12.74 1.27
CA PHE A 808 -17.87 -12.86 2.54
C PHE A 808 -17.96 -14.33 2.99
N THR A 809 -18.25 -15.26 2.07
CA THR A 809 -18.25 -16.69 2.36
C THR A 809 -16.87 -17.17 2.84
N LEU A 810 -15.80 -16.78 2.13
CA LEU A 810 -14.42 -17.10 2.54
C LEU A 810 -14.10 -16.54 3.93
N PHE A 811 -14.53 -15.31 4.22
CA PHE A 811 -14.33 -14.70 5.52
C PHE A 811 -15.08 -15.43 6.65
N GLN A 812 -16.32 -15.88 6.42
CA GLN A 812 -17.05 -16.68 7.41
C GLN A 812 -16.39 -18.04 7.66
N GLN A 813 -15.93 -18.71 6.60
CA GLN A 813 -15.19 -19.96 6.69
C GLN A 813 -13.89 -19.78 7.49
N MET A 814 -13.15 -18.72 7.21
CA MET A 814 -11.93 -18.36 7.94
C MET A 814 -12.22 -18.15 9.44
N LEU A 815 -13.27 -17.40 9.80
CA LEU A 815 -13.65 -17.19 11.20
C LEU A 815 -14.04 -18.51 11.91
N GLY A 816 -14.70 -19.43 11.20
CA GLY A 816 -15.00 -20.76 11.72
C GLY A 816 -13.74 -21.59 11.96
N ALA A 817 -12.82 -21.60 10.98
CA ALA A 817 -11.55 -22.30 11.07
C ALA A 817 -10.68 -21.79 12.23
N ILE A 818 -10.61 -20.47 12.44
CA ILE A 818 -9.89 -19.87 13.58
C ILE A 818 -10.39 -20.44 14.91
N LYS A 819 -11.72 -20.50 15.09
CA LYS A 819 -12.35 -21.02 16.31
C LYS A 819 -12.07 -22.51 16.49
N SER A 820 -12.26 -23.30 15.43
CA SER A 820 -12.00 -24.74 15.44
C SER A 820 -10.56 -25.04 15.83
N ASP A 821 -9.60 -24.44 15.13
CA ASP A 821 -8.18 -24.69 15.36
C ASP A 821 -7.74 -24.23 16.76
N THR A 822 -8.27 -23.11 17.26
CA THR A 822 -8.01 -22.67 18.64
C THR A 822 -8.47 -23.71 19.66
N VAL A 823 -9.69 -24.25 19.51
CA VAL A 823 -10.24 -25.25 20.44
C VAL A 823 -9.48 -26.56 20.34
N GLN A 824 -9.11 -26.99 19.13
CA GLN A 824 -8.30 -28.20 18.90
C GLN A 824 -6.91 -28.07 19.51
N ASP A 825 -6.21 -26.95 19.26
CA ASP A 825 -4.87 -26.71 19.79
C ASP A 825 -4.88 -26.69 21.32
N LEU A 826 -5.81 -25.96 21.94
CA LEU A 826 -5.99 -25.96 23.40
C LEU A 826 -6.27 -27.35 23.97
N SER A 827 -7.03 -28.16 23.23
CA SER A 827 -7.35 -29.53 23.61
C SER A 827 -6.15 -30.49 23.45
N ARG A 828 -5.21 -30.19 22.57
CA ARG A 828 -4.01 -31.00 22.32
C ARG A 828 -2.82 -30.64 23.20
N VAL A 829 -2.81 -29.45 23.79
CA VAL A 829 -1.71 -28.97 24.67
C VAL A 829 -1.47 -29.93 25.82
N HIS A 830 -0.24 -30.47 25.89
CA HIS A 830 0.22 -31.25 27.03
C HIS A 830 0.41 -30.35 28.24
N ILE A 831 -0.29 -30.65 29.33
CA ILE A 831 -0.11 -29.97 30.62
C ILE A 831 0.97 -30.76 31.38
N PRO A 832 2.15 -30.19 31.65
CA PRO A 832 3.18 -30.89 32.40
C PRO A 832 2.66 -31.25 33.79
N THR A 833 2.84 -32.50 34.19
CA THR A 833 2.44 -32.94 35.54
C THR A 833 3.36 -32.31 36.61
N PRO A 834 2.93 -32.22 37.89
CA PRO A 834 3.81 -31.74 38.97
C PRO A 834 5.13 -32.51 39.10
N GLU A 835 5.15 -33.79 38.73
CA GLU A 835 6.38 -34.60 38.69
C GLU A 835 7.29 -34.23 37.50
N GLU A 836 6.73 -33.99 36.32
CA GLU A 836 7.48 -33.52 35.14
C GLU A 836 8.04 -32.11 35.34
N LEU A 837 7.30 -31.23 36.00
CA LEU A 837 7.75 -29.89 36.40
C LEU A 837 8.91 -29.96 37.40
N ALA A 838 8.81 -30.82 38.42
CA ALA A 838 9.88 -31.03 39.39
C ALA A 838 11.14 -31.62 38.73
N GLU A 839 11.00 -32.51 37.75
CA GLU A 839 12.11 -33.07 36.98
C GLU A 839 12.75 -32.02 36.06
N LEU A 840 11.95 -31.18 35.39
CA LEU A 840 12.42 -30.04 34.59
C LEU A 840 13.17 -29.01 35.43
N GLU A 841 12.68 -28.69 36.63
CA GLU A 841 13.36 -27.81 37.57
C GLU A 841 14.65 -28.44 38.10
N ARG A 842 14.65 -29.76 38.38
CA ARG A 842 15.87 -30.48 38.78
C ARG A 842 16.89 -30.48 37.64
N GLN A 843 16.48 -30.69 36.39
CA GLN A 843 17.35 -30.59 35.23
C GLN A 843 17.89 -29.16 35.01
N ARG A 844 17.08 -28.12 35.22
CA ARG A 844 17.52 -26.72 35.18
C ARG A 844 18.54 -26.40 36.27
N GLN A 845 18.31 -26.90 37.49
CA GLN A 845 19.22 -26.75 38.62
C GLN A 845 20.51 -27.54 38.41
N GLU A 846 20.44 -28.76 37.87
CA GLU A 846 21.58 -29.58 37.51
C GLU A 846 22.39 -28.94 36.36
N GLN A 847 21.74 -28.33 35.36
CA GLN A 847 22.39 -27.57 34.30
C GLN A 847 23.06 -26.30 34.83
N ALA A 848 22.40 -25.54 35.70
CA ALA A 848 22.97 -24.37 36.34
C ALA A 848 24.15 -24.73 37.27
N ALA A 849 24.04 -25.83 38.01
CA ALA A 849 25.11 -26.37 38.86
C ALA A 849 26.27 -26.93 38.03
N ALA A 850 26.00 -27.58 36.90
CA ALA A 850 27.03 -28.03 35.96
C ALA A 850 27.75 -26.84 35.32
N MET A 851 27.04 -25.75 35.02
CA MET A 851 27.63 -24.50 34.53
C MET A 851 28.52 -23.85 35.61
N GLN A 852 28.09 -23.83 36.88
CA GLN A 852 28.90 -23.36 38.01
C GLN A 852 30.15 -24.23 38.28
N MET A 853 30.01 -25.56 38.26
CA MET A 853 31.14 -26.50 38.40
C MET A 853 32.15 -26.36 37.26
N HIS A 854 31.69 -26.02 36.04
CA HIS A 854 32.57 -25.73 34.91
C HIS A 854 33.35 -24.41 35.09
N PHE A 855 32.75 -23.40 35.73
CA PHE A 855 33.41 -22.15 36.12
C PHE A 855 34.43 -22.38 37.25
N GLU A 856 34.11 -23.18 38.27
CA GLU A 856 35.03 -23.51 39.36
C GLU A 856 36.23 -24.36 38.89
N HIS A 857 36.04 -25.31 37.96
CA HIS A 857 37.14 -26.06 37.36
C HIS A 857 38.07 -25.18 36.48
N GLN A 858 37.55 -24.13 35.85
CA GLN A 858 38.36 -23.15 35.12
C GLN A 858 39.14 -22.22 36.06
N GLU A 859 38.57 -21.82 37.20
CA GLU A 859 39.29 -21.03 38.21
C GLU A 859 40.38 -21.83 38.93
N ILE A 860 40.13 -23.10 39.27
CA ILE A 860 41.13 -23.96 39.92
C ILE A 860 42.32 -24.26 38.98
N ASN A 861 42.07 -24.51 37.69
CA ASN A 861 43.14 -24.68 36.69
C ASN A 861 43.93 -23.38 36.45
N SER A 862 43.33 -22.22 36.70
CA SER A 862 44.02 -20.92 36.61
C SER A 862 44.88 -20.61 37.85
N LEU A 863 44.65 -21.30 38.98
CA LEU A 863 45.33 -21.09 40.26
C LEU A 863 46.44 -22.12 40.57
N THR A 864 46.37 -23.35 40.04
CA THR A 864 47.33 -24.42 40.38
C THR A 864 48.50 -24.57 39.39
N GLY A 865 48.44 -23.93 38.22
CA GLY A 865 49.61 -23.81 37.32
C GLY A 865 50.22 -25.14 36.86
N GLU A 866 49.49 -26.26 36.89
CA GLU A 866 49.96 -27.52 36.32
C GLU A 866 49.64 -27.56 34.82
N VAL A 867 50.69 -27.42 34.01
CA VAL A 867 50.66 -27.69 32.58
C VAL A 867 50.81 -29.20 32.38
N SER A 868 49.73 -29.89 32.02
CA SER A 868 49.82 -31.25 31.46
C SER A 868 49.76 -31.18 29.93
N ALA A 869 50.89 -31.49 29.28
CA ALA A 869 50.95 -31.98 27.91
C ALA A 869 50.27 -33.38 27.85
N ASP A 870 49.61 -33.87 26.81
CA ASP A 870 49.88 -33.84 25.36
C ASP A 870 48.64 -34.50 24.66
N PRO A 871 48.67 -35.04 23.42
CA PRO A 871 48.59 -34.43 22.10
C PRO A 871 47.34 -34.89 21.30
N ASP A 872 46.71 -34.01 20.50
CA ASP A 872 46.40 -34.31 19.10
C ASP A 872 45.62 -33.15 18.47
N THR A 873 46.24 -32.51 17.48
CA THR A 873 45.69 -32.17 16.15
C THR A 873 46.35 -30.90 15.61
N THR A 874 47.17 -31.12 14.60
CA THR A 874 47.74 -30.10 13.73
C THR A 874 46.65 -29.47 12.87
N THR A 875 46.65 -28.13 12.87
CA THR A 875 46.38 -27.22 11.74
C THR A 875 45.07 -27.39 10.96
N ASP A 876 44.12 -26.46 11.09
CA ASP A 876 44.12 -25.26 10.24
C ASP A 876 43.12 -24.20 10.71
N ASN A 877 43.44 -22.96 10.40
CA ASN A 877 42.78 -21.74 10.85
C ASN A 877 41.96 -21.13 9.68
N GLN A 878 40.90 -20.36 9.99
CA GLN A 878 39.91 -19.69 9.10
C GLN A 878 38.72 -20.61 8.75
N THR A 879 37.44 -20.36 9.08
CA THR A 879 36.62 -19.12 9.12
C THR A 879 35.40 -19.40 10.04
N ARG A 880 35.04 -18.50 10.97
CA ARG A 880 33.75 -18.56 11.70
C ARG A 880 33.12 -17.17 11.80
N ALA A 881 32.10 -16.95 10.99
CA ALA A 881 31.05 -15.97 11.22
C ALA A 881 29.70 -16.71 11.16
N ASN A 882 28.93 -16.54 12.23
CA ASN A 882 27.49 -16.79 12.41
C ASN A 882 26.82 -17.99 11.72
N ARG A 883 26.60 -19.06 12.50
CA ARG A 883 25.39 -19.87 12.42
C ARG A 883 24.74 -19.87 13.80
N GLY A 884 23.62 -19.15 13.94
CA GLY A 884 22.65 -19.37 15.01
C GLY A 884 21.87 -20.64 14.69
N GLY A 885 21.88 -21.60 15.62
CA GLY A 885 21.24 -22.90 15.46
C GLY A 885 19.72 -22.79 15.56
N SER A 886 19.02 -23.27 14.54
CA SER A 886 17.62 -23.65 14.58
C SER A 886 17.46 -24.96 15.36
N VAL A 887 16.48 -24.99 16.26
CA VAL A 887 16.04 -26.21 16.94
C VAL A 887 15.03 -26.89 16.01
N ASN A 888 15.38 -28.07 15.49
CA ASN A 888 14.49 -28.90 14.68
C ASN A 888 13.44 -29.58 15.57
N TYR A 889 12.16 -29.23 15.38
CA TYR A 889 11.03 -30.08 15.74
C TYR A 889 10.56 -30.81 14.47
N GLN A 890 10.70 -32.14 14.45
CA GLN A 890 10.12 -33.00 13.41
C GLN A 890 8.62 -33.15 13.67
N PHE A 891 7.79 -32.53 12.83
CA PHE A 891 6.37 -32.81 12.73
C PHE A 891 6.13 -33.88 11.66
N SER A 892 5.26 -34.83 11.98
CA SER A 892 4.73 -35.82 11.03
C SER A 892 3.58 -35.18 10.23
N ALA A 893 3.51 -35.51 8.94
CA ALA A 893 2.58 -34.94 7.96
C ALA A 893 1.09 -35.04 8.36
N PRO A 894 0.23 -34.10 7.93
CA PRO A 894 -1.21 -34.22 8.10
C PRO A 894 -1.76 -35.33 7.19
N VAL A 895 -2.65 -36.14 7.73
CA VAL A 895 -3.49 -37.08 6.97
C VAL A 895 -4.65 -36.27 6.38
N VAL A 896 -4.81 -36.38 5.06
CA VAL A 896 -5.95 -35.82 4.32
C VAL A 896 -7.20 -36.64 4.67
N LEU A 897 -8.15 -36.05 5.39
CA LEU A 897 -9.48 -36.61 5.58
C LEU A 897 -10.29 -36.41 4.30
N SER A 898 -10.52 -37.52 3.60
CA SER A 898 -11.47 -37.66 2.50
C SER A 898 -12.90 -37.51 3.02
N THR A 899 -13.67 -36.57 2.47
CA THR A 899 -15.13 -36.51 2.66
C THR A 899 -15.81 -37.76 2.09
N PRO A 900 -16.66 -38.48 2.84
CA PRO A 900 -17.57 -39.46 2.26
C PRO A 900 -18.66 -38.74 1.45
N GLY A 901 -18.92 -39.23 0.24
CA GLY A 901 -19.99 -38.73 -0.61
C GLY A 901 -21.34 -38.87 0.08
N ALA A 902 -22.06 -37.75 0.17
CA ALA A 902 -23.46 -37.73 0.54
C ALA A 902 -24.28 -38.51 -0.50
N THR A 903 -24.87 -39.61 -0.05
CA THR A 903 -25.97 -40.28 -0.73
C THR A 903 -27.24 -39.45 -0.56
N ASP A 904 -27.64 -38.73 -1.62
CA ASP A 904 -28.94 -38.06 -1.67
C ASP A 904 -30.07 -39.10 -1.65
N ALA A 905 -30.86 -39.05 -0.57
CA ALA A 905 -32.12 -39.74 -0.45
C ALA A 905 -33.19 -39.05 -1.31
N ASN A 906 -33.77 -39.83 -2.20
CA ASN A 906 -34.85 -39.48 -3.12
C ASN A 906 -36.02 -38.72 -2.45
N HIS A 907 -36.30 -37.52 -2.95
CA HIS A 907 -37.67 -37.02 -3.05
C HIS A 907 -38.24 -37.41 -4.42
N GLU A 908 -39.21 -38.32 -4.43
CA GLU A 908 -39.97 -38.73 -5.61
C GLU A 908 -40.71 -37.53 -6.22
N THR A 909 -40.23 -37.07 -7.36
CA THR A 909 -41.07 -36.47 -8.39
C THR A 909 -40.77 -37.20 -9.70
N ASP A 910 -41.77 -37.86 -10.28
CA ASP A 910 -41.70 -38.66 -11.51
C ASP A 910 -40.83 -38.02 -12.61
N ALA A 911 -39.55 -38.39 -12.63
CA ALA A 911 -38.62 -38.00 -13.67
C ALA A 911 -38.70 -39.02 -14.82
N VAL A 912 -39.23 -38.56 -15.95
CA VAL A 912 -39.24 -39.29 -17.22
C VAL A 912 -37.81 -39.72 -17.54
N GLN A 913 -37.52 -41.04 -17.44
CA GLN A 913 -36.23 -41.60 -17.84
C GLN A 913 -35.89 -41.16 -19.27
N ASN A 914 -34.74 -40.49 -19.44
CA ASN A 914 -34.24 -40.08 -20.74
C ASN A 914 -33.88 -41.34 -21.57
N PRO A 915 -34.68 -41.69 -22.60
CA PRO A 915 -34.49 -42.92 -23.35
C PRO A 915 -33.26 -42.89 -24.28
N TYR A 916 -32.52 -41.77 -24.32
CA TYR A 916 -31.37 -41.55 -25.19
C TYR A 916 -30.04 -41.43 -24.43
N ALA A 917 -30.01 -41.65 -23.11
CA ALA A 917 -28.83 -41.41 -22.26
C ALA A 917 -27.58 -42.24 -22.64
N GLY A 918 -27.75 -43.40 -23.28
CA GLY A 918 -26.65 -44.28 -23.72
C GLY A 918 -26.19 -44.09 -25.16
N LEU A 919 -26.71 -43.10 -25.89
CA LEU A 919 -26.32 -42.83 -27.28
C LEU A 919 -25.24 -41.73 -27.33
N PRO A 920 -24.26 -41.81 -28.27
CA PRO A 920 -23.21 -40.80 -28.41
C PRO A 920 -23.75 -39.51 -29.06
N ILE A 921 -24.59 -38.78 -28.33
CA ILE A 921 -25.29 -37.58 -28.82
C ILE A 921 -24.63 -36.34 -28.21
N SER A 922 -24.15 -35.45 -29.06
CA SER A 922 -23.61 -34.17 -28.61
C SER A 922 -24.68 -33.33 -27.88
N ARG A 923 -24.32 -32.75 -26.74
CA ARG A 923 -25.20 -31.91 -25.89
C ARG A 923 -25.85 -30.74 -26.65
N ASN A 924 -25.21 -30.26 -27.72
CA ASN A 924 -25.69 -29.17 -28.56
C ASN A 924 -26.42 -29.62 -29.83
N ALA A 925 -26.51 -30.93 -30.11
CA ALA A 925 -27.27 -31.47 -31.23
C ALA A 925 -28.78 -31.35 -30.97
N PRO A 926 -29.63 -31.35 -32.04
CA PRO A 926 -31.08 -31.42 -31.88
C PRO A 926 -31.48 -32.66 -31.09
N CYS A 927 -32.41 -32.51 -30.15
CA CYS A 927 -32.86 -33.62 -29.34
C CYS A 927 -33.58 -34.68 -30.20
N PRO A 928 -33.25 -35.98 -30.09
CA PRO A 928 -33.82 -37.04 -30.94
C PRO A 928 -35.33 -37.23 -30.78
N CYS A 929 -35.92 -36.70 -29.70
CA CYS A 929 -37.35 -36.71 -29.49
C CYS A 929 -38.13 -35.81 -30.47
N GLY A 930 -37.44 -35.03 -31.31
CA GLY A 930 -38.07 -34.15 -32.30
C GLY A 930 -38.60 -32.82 -31.75
N SER A 931 -38.18 -32.41 -30.54
CA SER A 931 -38.68 -31.19 -29.88
C SER A 931 -38.16 -29.87 -30.49
N GLY A 932 -37.19 -29.94 -31.41
CA GLY A 932 -36.52 -28.76 -31.98
C GLY A 932 -35.53 -28.07 -31.04
N LEU A 933 -35.45 -28.50 -29.76
CA LEU A 933 -34.50 -28.00 -28.76
C LEU A 933 -33.18 -28.76 -28.81
N LYS A 934 -32.09 -28.13 -28.33
CA LYS A 934 -30.80 -28.81 -28.13
C LYS A 934 -30.91 -29.85 -27.03
N TYR A 935 -30.21 -30.98 -27.15
CA TYR A 935 -30.31 -32.12 -26.23
C TYR A 935 -30.15 -31.71 -24.75
N LYS A 936 -29.18 -30.85 -24.43
CA LYS A 936 -28.93 -30.33 -23.06
C LYS A 936 -30.06 -29.47 -22.46
N GLN A 937 -30.97 -28.97 -23.29
CA GLN A 937 -32.13 -28.18 -22.85
C GLN A 937 -33.42 -29.00 -22.88
N CYS A 938 -33.33 -30.29 -23.24
CA CYS A 938 -34.44 -31.22 -23.30
C CYS A 938 -34.08 -32.47 -22.47
N HIS A 939 -33.99 -33.65 -23.08
CA HIS A 939 -33.76 -34.89 -22.34
C HIS A 939 -32.37 -35.00 -21.68
N GLY A 940 -31.36 -34.25 -22.16
CA GLY A 940 -30.03 -34.17 -21.56
C GLY A 940 -29.88 -33.08 -20.49
N LYS A 941 -30.99 -32.56 -19.94
CA LYS A 941 -30.99 -31.57 -18.86
C LYS A 941 -30.71 -32.28 -17.54
N ILE A 942 -29.60 -31.93 -16.89
CA ILE A 942 -29.21 -32.44 -15.57
C ILE A 942 -29.83 -31.48 -14.54
N ALA A 943 -30.49 -32.03 -13.51
CA ALA A 943 -31.16 -31.28 -12.44
C ALA A 943 -30.14 -30.54 -11.57
#